data_AF-A0A836CT47-F1
#
_entry.id   AF-A0A836CT47-F1
#
_cell.length_a   1.000
_cell.length_b   1.000
_cell.length_c   1.000
_cell.angle_alpha   90.00
_cell.angle_beta   90.00
_cell.angle_gamma   90.00
#
_symmetry.space_group_name_H-M   'P 1'
#
loop_
_entity.id
_entity.type
_entity.pdbx_description
1 polymer ?
#
loop_
_entity_poly.entity_id
_entity_poly.type
_entity_poly.pdbx_seq_one_letter_code
_entity_poly.pdbx_strand_id
1 'polypeptide(L)'
;MLKRLARDQLIYLLEQLPGKKDLFIEADLMSPLDRIANVSILKQHEVDKLYKVENKPALSSSEQLCFLVRPRIKNMRYIASLVNADKMAGRTRKYKVIFSPQKFYACEMVLEEEGVYGDVSCDEWAFSLLPLDVDLLSMELPEFFRDYFLEGDQRWINTLAQALHLLSTLYGPFPNCYGIGRCAKMSYELWKRLEEEEDGETKGRRPEIGHIFLLDRDVDFVTALCSQVVYEGLVDDTFRIKCGSVDFGPEVTSSDKSLKVLLNAEDKVFNEIRNEHFSNVFSFLSQKARNLQAQYDRRRGMDIKQMKNFVSQELKGLKQEHRLLSLHIGACESIMKKKTKQDFQELIKTEHALLEGFNIRESTSYIEEHIDRQVSPIESLRLMCLLSITENGLIPKDYRSLKTQYLQSYGPEHLLTFSNLRRAGLLTEQAPGDTLTAVESKVSKLVTDKAAGKITDAFSSLAKRSNFRAISKKLNLIPRVDGEYDLKVPRDMAYVFSGAYVPLSCRIIEQVLERRGWQGLDEVVRLLNCSELAFTDMTKDDKASSESLRLILVVFLGGCTFSEISALRFLGREKGKQLFLSSKEMPQGQQYSMLLRVLAEESIVCLQKALNHLREIWELIGIPEDQRLQRTEVVKKHIKDLLDMMIAEEESLKERLIKSIAVCQKELNTLCSELNVEPFHEEGETTILQLEKDLRTQVELRRKQKKERKQELKILQEQDQELCEILCMPHYEIDSTSVPSLEELNQFRQHVATLRETKASRREEFVNIKRQIILCMEELEHTPDTSFERDVVCEDEEAFCLSLENIATLQKLLRQLEVRKSQNEAVCEGLRAQIRELWDRLQIPAEEREAVATVMTGSKAKVRKALQLEVDRLEELKMQNMKKVIEAIRVEVAQYWDKCFYSQEQRQAFAAYYSEDYTENLLQLHDAEIVRLRNYYEVHKELFEGVQKWEESWRLFLEFERKASDPSRFTNRGGNLLKEEKQRAKLQKTLPKLEEELKARIEMWEREHSKAFVVNGQKFMEYVTEQWEMHRLEKERAKQERQLKNKKQTETEMLYGSTPRTPNKRRGPTPSTPGKVRKLNTTTMSNATANSSIRPVFSGTVYRSPVSRLPPSGSKPVITSTCSGKKTPRAVKHGANKENLELNGSILSARTFKGFQI
;
A
#
# COMPACT_ATOMS: atom_id res chain seq x y z
N MET A 1 61.34 -2.89 37.58
CA MET A 1 61.84 -3.20 38.94
C MET A 1 60.80 -3.96 39.78
N LEU A 2 59.65 -3.35 40.10
CA LEU A 2 58.58 -3.86 40.99
C LEU A 2 58.33 -5.38 41.00
N LYS A 3 58.07 -6.02 39.84
CA LYS A 3 57.82 -7.49 39.78
C LYS A 3 58.91 -8.34 40.43
N ARG A 4 60.18 -7.90 40.34
CA ARG A 4 61.30 -8.58 40.98
C ARG A 4 61.26 -8.42 42.50
N LEU A 5 61.05 -7.21 43.01
CA LEU A 5 60.95 -6.96 44.45
C LEU A 5 59.83 -7.80 45.07
N ALA A 6 58.64 -7.79 44.46
CA ALA A 6 57.50 -8.58 44.88
C ALA A 6 57.80 -10.09 44.91
N ARG A 7 58.40 -10.63 43.84
CA ARG A 7 58.76 -12.05 43.75
C ARG A 7 59.83 -12.43 44.77
N ASP A 8 60.91 -11.64 44.86
CA ASP A 8 62.07 -11.94 45.70
C ASP A 8 61.67 -11.84 47.20
N GLN A 9 60.74 -10.95 47.56
CA GLN A 9 60.09 -10.91 48.89
C GLN A 9 59.20 -12.14 49.15
N LEU A 10 58.37 -12.57 48.18
CA LEU A 10 57.53 -13.77 48.35
C LEU A 10 58.38 -15.03 48.55
N ILE A 11 59.48 -15.15 47.81
CA ILE A 11 60.46 -16.23 47.96
C ILE A 11 61.01 -16.26 49.38
N TYR A 12 61.49 -15.12 49.89
CA TYR A 12 61.98 -15.00 51.26
C TYR A 12 60.94 -15.45 52.31
N LEU A 13 59.67 -15.05 52.16
CA LEU A 13 58.59 -15.45 53.07
C LEU A 13 58.25 -16.96 53.00
N LEU A 14 58.45 -17.60 51.85
CA LEU A 14 58.30 -19.06 51.68
C LEU A 14 59.52 -19.84 52.21
N GLU A 15 60.71 -19.25 52.18
CA GLU A 15 61.96 -19.86 52.68
C GLU A 15 62.10 -19.75 54.21
N GLN A 16 61.49 -18.75 54.84
CA GLN A 16 61.30 -18.68 56.30
C GLN A 16 60.54 -19.89 56.88
N LEU A 17 59.82 -20.66 56.05
CA LEU A 17 59.19 -21.93 56.40
C LEU A 17 59.92 -23.07 55.66
N PRO A 18 61.06 -23.57 56.16
CA PRO A 18 61.90 -24.52 55.45
C PRO A 18 61.36 -25.96 55.48
N GLY A 19 61.58 -26.70 54.40
CA GLY A 19 61.04 -28.03 54.13
C GLY A 19 59.85 -27.99 53.17
N LYS A 20 59.33 -29.17 52.80
CA LYS A 20 58.17 -29.27 51.91
C LYS A 20 56.92 -28.69 52.55
N LYS A 21 56.23 -27.81 51.82
CA LYS A 21 54.97 -27.15 52.21
C LYS A 21 53.90 -27.27 51.13
N ASP A 22 52.63 -27.29 51.53
CA ASP A 22 51.50 -27.12 50.62
C ASP A 22 51.00 -25.67 50.71
N LEU A 23 50.80 -25.02 49.56
CA LEU A 23 50.44 -23.60 49.47
C LEU A 23 48.96 -23.43 49.08
N PHE A 24 48.18 -22.87 50.00
CA PHE A 24 46.77 -22.53 49.84
C PHE A 24 46.67 -21.06 49.43
N ILE A 25 46.09 -20.79 48.26
CA ILE A 25 46.02 -19.44 47.67
C ILE A 25 44.55 -19.02 47.58
N GLU A 26 44.25 -17.79 47.99
CA GLU A 26 42.92 -17.22 47.80
C GLU A 26 42.63 -16.92 46.31
N ALA A 27 41.40 -17.20 45.87
CA ALA A 27 41.01 -17.15 44.45
C ALA A 27 41.25 -15.77 43.77
N ASP A 28 41.21 -14.69 44.55
CA ASP A 28 41.48 -13.35 44.06
C ASP A 28 42.98 -13.12 43.82
N LEU A 29 43.84 -13.68 44.68
CA LEU A 29 45.31 -13.60 44.63
C LEU A 29 45.97 -14.53 43.59
N MET A 30 45.28 -15.59 43.13
CA MET A 30 45.83 -16.50 42.12
C MET A 30 46.26 -15.79 40.83
N SER A 31 45.46 -14.83 40.36
CA SER A 31 45.71 -14.14 39.08
C SER A 31 46.79 -13.05 39.16
N PRO A 32 46.92 -12.27 40.26
CA PRO A 32 48.11 -11.47 40.54
C PRO A 32 49.38 -12.32 40.69
N LEU A 33 49.31 -13.47 41.37
CA LEU A 33 50.46 -14.35 41.60
C LEU A 33 51.04 -14.91 40.29
N ASP A 34 50.19 -15.34 39.34
CA ASP A 34 50.58 -15.75 37.98
C ASP A 34 51.50 -14.73 37.27
N ARG A 35 51.36 -13.43 37.58
CA ARG A 35 52.13 -12.34 36.97
C ARG A 35 53.48 -12.06 37.66
N ILE A 36 53.76 -12.73 38.79
CA ILE A 36 54.92 -12.51 39.67
C ILE A 36 55.75 -13.79 39.86
N ALA A 37 55.12 -14.90 40.25
CA ALA A 37 55.75 -16.18 40.50
C ALA A 37 54.86 -17.32 39.97
N ASN A 38 55.30 -17.96 38.89
CA ASN A 38 54.59 -19.11 38.31
C ASN A 38 54.84 -20.40 39.11
N VAL A 39 54.08 -21.46 38.79
CA VAL A 39 54.17 -22.75 39.49
C VAL A 39 55.59 -23.34 39.49
N SER A 40 56.40 -23.14 38.43
CA SER A 40 57.77 -23.65 38.40
C SER A 40 58.73 -22.88 39.32
N ILE A 41 58.51 -21.57 39.54
CA ILE A 41 59.23 -20.80 40.57
C ILE A 41 58.80 -21.27 41.97
N LEU A 42 57.49 -21.38 42.23
CA LEU A 42 56.99 -21.81 43.55
C LEU A 42 57.51 -23.20 43.94
N LYS A 43 57.60 -24.13 42.97
CA LYS A 43 58.18 -25.48 43.18
C LYS A 43 59.70 -25.48 43.43
N GLN A 44 60.44 -24.42 43.08
CA GLN A 44 61.86 -24.30 43.43
C GLN A 44 62.07 -23.98 44.92
N HIS A 45 61.09 -23.38 45.59
CA HIS A 45 61.14 -23.01 47.02
C HIS A 45 60.27 -23.94 47.89
N GLU A 46 60.30 -25.23 47.54
CA GLU A 46 59.72 -26.37 48.29
C GLU A 46 58.19 -26.41 48.42
N VAL A 47 57.43 -25.70 47.56
CA VAL A 47 55.98 -25.89 47.44
C VAL A 47 55.67 -27.19 46.68
N ASP A 48 55.10 -28.21 47.32
CA ASP A 48 54.78 -29.49 46.65
C ASP A 48 53.48 -29.39 45.84
N LYS A 49 52.38 -29.00 46.50
CA LYS A 49 51.05 -28.81 45.89
C LYS A 49 50.53 -27.40 46.13
N LEU A 50 49.71 -26.95 45.19
CA LEU A 50 48.99 -25.69 45.27
C LEU A 50 47.49 -26.00 45.41
N TYR A 51 46.86 -25.38 46.39
CA TYR A 51 45.43 -25.50 46.69
C TYR A 51 44.75 -24.13 46.59
N LYS A 52 43.45 -24.14 46.31
CA LYS A 52 42.60 -22.94 46.39
C LYS A 52 41.93 -22.91 47.77
N VAL A 53 41.87 -21.73 48.40
CA VAL A 53 41.11 -21.54 49.65
C VAL A 53 39.61 -21.63 49.34
N GLU A 54 38.94 -22.69 49.83
CA GLU A 54 37.51 -22.96 49.54
C GLU A 54 36.60 -23.04 50.78
N ASN A 55 37.11 -22.78 52.00
CA ASN A 55 36.37 -22.96 53.26
C ASN A 55 35.84 -24.39 53.48
N LYS A 56 36.63 -25.40 53.06
CA LYS A 56 36.36 -26.84 53.19
C LYS A 56 37.51 -27.52 53.94
N PRO A 57 37.31 -28.66 54.64
CA PRO A 57 38.39 -29.39 55.30
C PRO A 57 39.59 -29.64 54.38
N ALA A 58 40.80 -29.34 54.84
CA ALA A 58 42.00 -29.38 54.02
C ALA A 58 42.44 -30.82 53.72
N LEU A 59 42.31 -31.24 52.46
CA LEU A 59 42.75 -32.55 51.93
C LEU A 59 44.27 -32.65 51.72
N SER A 60 45.07 -31.86 52.44
CA SER A 60 46.53 -31.93 52.38
C SER A 60 47.05 -33.06 53.27
N SER A 61 48.11 -33.71 52.80
CA SER A 61 48.91 -34.70 53.54
C SER A 61 50.22 -34.11 54.08
N SER A 62 50.48 -32.82 53.87
CA SER A 62 51.70 -32.13 54.31
C SER A 62 51.74 -31.95 55.83
N GLU A 63 52.93 -31.84 56.41
CA GLU A 63 53.18 -31.40 57.78
C GLU A 63 53.21 -29.87 57.90
N GLN A 64 53.36 -29.16 56.78
CA GLN A 64 53.46 -27.70 56.70
C GLN A 64 52.42 -27.15 55.73
N LEU A 65 51.58 -26.23 56.21
CA LEU A 65 50.51 -25.58 55.45
C LEU A 65 50.75 -24.06 55.43
N CYS A 66 50.92 -23.50 54.23
CA CYS A 66 51.10 -22.07 54.02
C CYS A 66 49.86 -21.47 53.33
N PHE A 67 49.36 -20.34 53.81
CA PHE A 67 48.14 -19.69 53.32
C PHE A 67 48.45 -18.28 52.82
N LEU A 68 48.34 -18.06 51.51
CA LEU A 68 48.47 -16.75 50.87
C LEU A 68 47.08 -16.13 50.65
N VAL A 69 46.74 -15.13 51.46
CA VAL A 69 45.35 -14.61 51.61
C VAL A 69 45.29 -13.08 51.70
N ARG A 70 44.16 -12.50 51.30
CA ARG A 70 43.76 -11.16 51.73
C ARG A 70 43.40 -11.20 53.23
N PRO A 71 43.60 -10.10 53.98
CA PRO A 71 43.30 -10.03 55.42
C PRO A 71 41.78 -9.95 55.68
N ARG A 72 41.08 -11.06 55.43
CA ARG A 72 39.63 -11.23 55.61
C ARG A 72 39.36 -12.10 56.84
N ILE A 73 38.49 -11.63 57.76
CA ILE A 73 38.09 -12.35 59.00
C ILE A 73 37.63 -13.79 58.72
N LYS A 74 36.91 -14.02 57.62
CA LYS A 74 36.46 -15.35 57.18
C LYS A 74 37.61 -16.34 56.96
N ASN A 75 38.72 -15.87 56.39
CA ASN A 75 39.90 -16.70 56.14
C ASN A 75 40.56 -17.12 57.46
N MET A 76 40.55 -16.25 58.48
CA MET A 76 41.12 -16.56 59.80
C MET A 76 40.30 -17.61 60.53
N ARG A 77 38.97 -17.47 60.59
CA ARG A 77 38.08 -18.50 61.18
C ARG A 77 38.20 -19.84 60.47
N TYR A 78 38.34 -19.83 59.14
CA TYR A 78 38.61 -21.05 58.38
C TYR A 78 39.94 -21.70 58.79
N ILE A 79 41.03 -20.94 58.84
CA ILE A 79 42.35 -21.47 59.22
C ILE A 79 42.34 -21.96 60.68
N ALA A 80 41.72 -21.23 61.60
CA ALA A 80 41.52 -21.65 62.99
C ALA A 80 40.73 -22.97 63.08
N SER A 81 39.67 -23.14 62.29
CA SER A 81 38.92 -24.41 62.24
C SER A 81 39.78 -25.59 61.77
N LEU A 82 40.75 -25.37 60.87
CA LEU A 82 41.72 -26.40 60.46
C LEU A 82 42.74 -26.73 61.56
N VAL A 83 43.27 -25.72 62.26
CA VAL A 83 44.18 -25.91 63.40
C VAL A 83 43.48 -26.68 64.52
N ASN A 84 42.28 -26.26 64.91
CA ASN A 84 41.52 -26.90 65.97
C ASN A 84 41.04 -28.31 65.58
N ALA A 85 40.71 -28.56 64.30
CA ALA A 85 40.44 -29.93 63.82
C ALA A 85 41.67 -30.84 63.87
N ASP A 86 42.87 -30.31 63.58
CA ASP A 86 44.12 -31.09 63.68
C ASP A 86 44.53 -31.34 65.13
N LYS A 87 44.39 -30.35 66.02
CA LYS A 87 44.52 -30.52 67.48
C LYS A 87 43.61 -31.63 68.01
N MET A 88 42.31 -31.62 67.65
CA MET A 88 41.36 -32.66 68.04
C MET A 88 41.70 -34.04 67.46
N ALA A 89 42.32 -34.10 66.28
CA ALA A 89 42.78 -35.33 65.65
C ALA A 89 44.17 -35.81 66.13
N GLY A 90 44.80 -35.10 67.09
CA GLY A 90 46.16 -35.40 67.57
C GLY A 90 47.25 -35.18 66.51
N ARG A 91 46.98 -34.38 65.47
CA ARG A 91 47.92 -34.08 64.38
C ARG A 91 48.67 -32.78 64.65
N THR A 92 50.00 -32.87 64.71
CA THR A 92 50.87 -31.68 64.79
C THR A 92 51.25 -31.23 63.39
N ARG A 93 51.03 -29.95 63.09
CA ARG A 93 51.41 -29.30 61.82
C ARG A 93 51.97 -27.90 62.07
N LYS A 94 52.76 -27.40 61.13
CA LYS A 94 53.16 -25.97 61.08
C LYS A 94 52.21 -25.20 60.19
N TYR A 95 51.67 -24.09 60.70
CA TYR A 95 50.80 -23.18 59.98
C TYR A 95 51.51 -21.84 59.74
N LYS A 96 51.45 -21.34 58.50
CA LYS A 96 51.90 -20.00 58.14
C LYS A 96 50.84 -19.26 57.33
N VAL A 97 50.55 -18.02 57.71
CA VAL A 97 49.70 -17.09 56.97
C VAL A 97 50.60 -15.99 56.40
N ILE A 98 50.50 -15.77 55.10
CA ILE A 98 51.09 -14.65 54.38
C ILE A 98 49.94 -13.76 53.94
N PHE A 99 49.78 -12.62 54.62
CA PHE A 99 48.81 -11.60 54.26
C PHE A 99 49.30 -10.80 53.06
N SER A 100 48.39 -10.37 52.18
CA SER A 100 48.69 -9.43 51.11
C SER A 100 47.54 -8.44 50.92
N PRO A 101 47.77 -7.13 50.74
CA PRO A 101 49.07 -6.47 50.70
C PRO A 101 49.63 -6.21 52.10
N GLN A 102 48.75 -6.06 53.10
CA GLN A 102 49.10 -5.76 54.49
C GLN A 102 48.37 -6.74 55.43
N LYS A 103 48.91 -6.98 56.62
CA LYS A 103 48.20 -7.68 57.70
C LYS A 103 47.26 -6.73 58.45
N PHE A 104 46.22 -7.26 59.08
CA PHE A 104 45.34 -6.50 59.97
C PHE A 104 45.31 -7.11 61.36
N TYR A 105 45.43 -6.26 62.39
CA TYR A 105 45.35 -6.67 63.79
C TYR A 105 44.02 -7.39 64.12
N ALA A 106 42.91 -7.00 63.50
CA ALA A 106 41.63 -7.68 63.63
C ALA A 106 41.64 -9.13 63.08
N CYS A 107 42.57 -9.49 62.20
CA CYS A 107 42.78 -10.90 61.81
C CYS A 107 43.60 -11.67 62.85
N GLU A 108 44.56 -11.02 63.49
CA GLU A 108 45.38 -11.59 64.58
C GLU A 108 44.52 -11.84 65.82
N MET A 109 43.66 -10.88 66.21
CA MET A 109 42.67 -11.03 67.28
C MET A 109 41.75 -12.24 67.08
N VAL A 110 41.30 -12.53 65.86
CA VAL A 110 40.43 -13.69 65.61
C VAL A 110 41.17 -15.02 65.77
N LEU A 111 42.48 -15.07 65.53
CA LEU A 111 43.30 -16.24 65.85
C LEU A 111 43.54 -16.37 67.37
N GLU A 112 43.54 -15.26 68.12
CA GLU A 112 43.60 -15.25 69.58
C GLU A 112 42.28 -15.70 70.22
N GLU A 113 41.15 -15.15 69.77
CA GLU A 113 39.78 -15.53 70.17
C GLU A 113 39.49 -17.02 69.94
N GLU A 114 39.95 -17.59 68.82
CA GLU A 114 39.78 -19.01 68.48
C GLU A 114 40.84 -19.93 69.14
N GLY A 115 41.74 -19.39 69.97
CA GLY A 115 42.73 -20.16 70.74
C GLY A 115 43.86 -20.79 69.91
N VAL A 116 44.23 -20.17 68.79
CA VAL A 116 45.19 -20.71 67.80
C VAL A 116 46.34 -19.76 67.44
N TYR A 117 46.38 -18.54 67.97
CA TYR A 117 47.41 -17.54 67.63
C TYR A 117 48.85 -18.05 67.82
N GLY A 118 49.11 -18.82 68.89
CA GLY A 118 50.42 -19.43 69.15
C GLY A 118 50.81 -20.58 68.21
N ASP A 119 49.88 -21.13 67.44
CA ASP A 119 50.09 -22.23 66.49
C ASP A 119 50.34 -21.74 65.05
N VAL A 120 50.09 -20.45 64.78
CA VAL A 120 50.02 -19.87 63.43
C VAL A 120 51.01 -18.71 63.27
N SER A 121 52.08 -18.94 62.51
CA SER A 121 52.99 -17.85 62.11
C SER A 121 52.31 -16.90 61.11
N CYS A 122 52.43 -15.59 61.32
CA CYS A 122 51.75 -14.56 60.51
C CYS A 122 52.77 -13.53 59.97
N ASP A 123 52.85 -13.42 58.64
CA ASP A 123 53.76 -12.53 57.92
C ASP A 123 53.03 -11.68 56.88
N GLU A 124 53.70 -10.63 56.40
CA GLU A 124 53.16 -9.67 55.42
C GLU A 124 53.95 -9.70 54.11
N TRP A 125 53.23 -9.92 53.00
CA TRP A 125 53.72 -9.68 51.65
C TRP A 125 53.22 -8.34 51.13
N ALA A 126 54.03 -7.30 51.37
CA ALA A 126 53.85 -5.87 51.06
C ALA A 126 53.76 -5.53 49.55
N PHE A 127 53.14 -6.41 48.76
CA PHE A 127 52.94 -6.28 47.34
C PHE A 127 51.64 -5.52 47.04
N SER A 128 51.77 -4.20 46.89
CA SER A 128 50.65 -3.27 46.64
C SER A 128 50.52 -2.81 45.18
N LEU A 129 51.52 -3.02 44.32
CA LEU A 129 51.53 -2.53 42.93
C LEU A 129 51.99 -3.60 41.93
N LEU A 130 51.03 -4.18 41.21
CA LEU A 130 51.24 -5.11 40.10
C LEU A 130 51.37 -4.36 38.76
N PRO A 131 52.52 -4.46 38.04
CA PRO A 131 52.62 -3.95 36.68
C PRO A 131 51.88 -4.86 35.68
N LEU A 132 50.75 -4.37 35.17
CA LEU A 132 49.93 -5.04 34.17
C LEU A 132 50.58 -4.95 32.79
N ASP A 133 51.02 -3.76 32.39
CA ASP A 133 51.69 -3.46 31.13
C ASP A 133 52.83 -2.43 31.32
N VAL A 134 53.44 -1.95 30.23
CA VAL A 134 54.52 -0.96 30.22
C VAL A 134 54.16 0.39 30.85
N ASP A 135 52.89 0.78 30.81
CA ASP A 135 52.35 2.06 31.28
C ASP A 135 51.25 1.92 32.34
N LEU A 136 50.98 0.70 32.82
CA LEU A 136 49.84 0.39 33.69
C LEU A 136 50.23 -0.45 34.92
N LEU A 137 49.99 0.12 36.10
CA LEU A 137 50.07 -0.49 37.43
C LEU A 137 48.64 -0.69 37.98
N SER A 138 48.45 -1.67 38.85
CA SER A 138 47.18 -1.88 39.56
C SER A 138 47.42 -2.50 40.94
N MET A 139 46.51 -2.29 41.89
CA MET A 139 46.58 -2.88 43.23
C MET A 139 45.85 -4.23 43.32
N GLU A 140 44.86 -4.45 42.44
CA GLU A 140 44.00 -5.65 42.40
C GLU A 140 43.42 -6.00 43.81
N LEU A 141 42.95 -4.99 44.55
CA LEU A 141 42.23 -5.04 45.82
C LEU A 141 40.71 -4.97 45.56
N PRO A 142 40.04 -6.06 45.12
CA PRO A 142 38.69 -5.96 44.54
C PRO A 142 37.63 -5.43 45.49
N GLU A 143 37.86 -5.46 46.81
CA GLU A 143 36.99 -4.83 47.82
C GLU A 143 37.09 -3.29 47.89
N PHE A 144 38.20 -2.68 47.46
CA PHE A 144 38.57 -1.28 47.73
C PHE A 144 37.45 -0.27 47.43
N PHE A 145 36.81 -0.39 46.26
CA PHE A 145 35.76 0.56 45.86
C PHE A 145 34.55 0.51 46.81
N ARG A 146 34.08 -0.69 47.17
CA ARG A 146 32.98 -0.89 48.13
C ARG A 146 33.39 -0.42 49.52
N ASP A 147 34.52 -0.92 50.00
CA ASP A 147 35.00 -0.65 51.35
C ASP A 147 35.09 0.88 51.58
N TYR A 148 35.74 1.61 50.69
CA TYR A 148 35.90 3.07 50.85
C TYR A 148 34.66 3.87 50.45
N PHE A 149 34.16 3.74 49.22
CA PHE A 149 33.12 4.64 48.67
C PHE A 149 31.68 4.24 48.99
N LEU A 150 31.43 3.01 49.48
CA LEU A 150 30.10 2.56 49.90
C LEU A 150 30.00 2.28 51.41
N GLU A 151 31.03 1.72 52.05
CA GLU A 151 31.00 1.38 53.48
C GLU A 151 31.70 2.43 54.37
N GLY A 152 32.59 3.26 53.81
CA GLY A 152 33.35 4.27 54.53
C GLY A 152 34.58 3.73 55.29
N ASP A 153 34.99 2.49 55.01
CA ASP A 153 36.16 1.84 55.58
C ASP A 153 37.45 2.38 54.95
N GLN A 154 38.30 2.95 55.80
CA GLN A 154 39.51 3.68 55.43
C GLN A 154 40.77 2.79 55.48
N ARG A 155 40.66 1.50 55.79
CA ARG A 155 41.80 0.57 56.01
C ARG A 155 42.85 0.52 54.90
N TRP A 156 42.46 0.80 53.66
CA TRP A 156 43.35 0.76 52.50
C TRP A 156 44.15 2.04 52.26
N ILE A 157 43.86 3.14 52.99
CA ILE A 157 44.61 4.41 52.90
C ILE A 157 46.10 4.21 53.20
N ASN A 158 46.43 3.32 54.16
CA ASN A 158 47.82 2.97 54.48
C ASN A 158 48.52 2.27 53.31
N THR A 159 47.89 1.25 52.70
CA THR A 159 48.46 0.57 51.53
C THR A 159 48.73 1.53 50.38
N LEU A 160 47.84 2.50 50.15
CA LEU A 160 48.03 3.56 49.17
C LEU A 160 49.22 4.46 49.51
N ALA A 161 49.33 4.94 50.76
CA ALA A 161 50.44 5.77 51.19
C ALA A 161 51.79 5.03 51.08
N GLN A 162 51.84 3.77 51.48
CA GLN A 162 53.00 2.89 51.31
C GLN A 162 53.35 2.64 49.83
N ALA A 163 52.34 2.50 48.96
CA ALA A 163 52.55 2.34 47.51
C ALA A 163 53.13 3.62 46.87
N LEU A 164 52.67 4.80 47.28
CA LEU A 164 53.20 6.09 46.86
C LEU A 164 54.64 6.30 47.37
N HIS A 165 54.87 6.02 48.65
CA HIS A 165 56.20 6.06 49.28
C HIS A 165 57.18 5.13 48.55
N LEU A 166 56.82 3.87 48.30
CA LEU A 166 57.65 2.92 47.54
C LEU A 166 58.01 3.45 46.14
N LEU A 167 57.09 4.12 45.43
CA LEU A 167 57.40 4.72 44.14
C LEU A 167 58.34 5.93 44.28
N SER A 168 58.18 6.76 45.32
CA SER A 168 59.07 7.89 45.63
C SER A 168 60.50 7.41 45.97
N THR A 169 60.64 6.45 46.88
CA THR A 169 61.92 5.82 47.28
C THR A 169 62.63 5.16 46.08
N LEU A 170 61.87 4.61 45.12
CA LEU A 170 62.44 4.00 43.90
C LEU A 170 62.82 5.02 42.82
N TYR A 171 61.95 5.96 42.49
CA TYR A 171 62.06 6.84 41.29
C TYR A 171 62.35 8.31 41.61
N GLY A 172 62.63 8.65 42.87
CA GLY A 172 62.83 10.01 43.36
C GLY A 172 61.51 10.74 43.68
N PRO A 173 61.58 11.82 44.48
CA PRO A 173 60.39 12.51 44.98
C PRO A 173 59.62 13.24 43.87
N PHE A 174 58.30 13.22 43.93
CA PHE A 174 57.46 13.84 42.89
C PHE A 174 57.40 15.37 43.08
N PRO A 175 57.94 16.19 42.15
CA PRO A 175 58.13 17.63 42.39
C PRO A 175 56.86 18.47 42.17
N ASN A 176 55.86 17.92 41.46
CA ASN A 176 54.55 18.54 41.27
C ASN A 176 53.47 17.50 41.67
N CYS A 177 52.79 17.72 42.79
CA CYS A 177 51.71 16.85 43.26
C CYS A 177 50.37 17.56 43.11
N TYR A 178 49.38 16.87 42.54
CA TYR A 178 47.99 17.32 42.46
C TYR A 178 47.06 16.23 42.98
N GLY A 179 45.93 16.62 43.56
CA GLY A 179 44.84 15.68 43.76
C GLY A 179 43.50 16.33 43.99
N ILE A 180 42.45 15.52 43.85
CA ILE A 180 41.05 15.89 44.09
C ILE A 180 40.29 14.67 44.64
N GLY A 181 39.63 14.87 45.79
CA GLY A 181 38.88 13.83 46.47
C GLY A 181 39.35 13.60 47.91
N ARG A 182 38.57 12.83 48.67
CA ARG A 182 38.84 12.57 50.09
C ARG A 182 39.91 11.49 50.26
N CYS A 183 39.84 10.43 49.47
CA CYS A 183 40.83 9.35 49.44
C CYS A 183 42.19 9.92 49.01
N ALA A 184 42.19 10.70 47.92
CA ALA A 184 43.36 11.39 47.39
C ALA A 184 44.07 12.25 48.43
N LYS A 185 43.31 13.10 49.14
CA LYS A 185 43.85 13.97 50.20
C LYS A 185 44.37 13.16 51.39
N MET A 186 43.63 12.15 51.86
CA MET A 186 44.05 11.31 52.99
C MET A 186 45.32 10.48 52.68
N SER A 187 45.38 9.83 51.52
CA SER A 187 46.56 9.07 51.12
C SER A 187 47.76 9.96 50.84
N TYR A 188 47.55 11.18 50.33
CA TYR A 188 48.60 12.19 50.21
C TYR A 188 49.16 12.64 51.57
N GLU A 189 48.28 13.03 52.50
CA GLU A 189 48.70 13.49 53.83
C GLU A 189 49.40 12.39 54.64
N LEU A 190 49.00 11.12 54.50
CA LEU A 190 49.68 9.99 55.13
C LEU A 190 51.02 9.68 54.44
N TRP A 191 51.08 9.69 53.10
CA TRP A 191 52.33 9.51 52.36
C TRP A 191 53.37 10.57 52.74
N LYS A 192 52.97 11.83 52.90
CA LYS A 192 53.90 12.90 53.31
C LYS A 192 54.48 12.71 54.70
N ARG A 193 53.71 12.20 55.67
CA ARG A 193 54.24 11.82 57.00
C ARG A 193 55.27 10.70 56.90
N LEU A 194 55.02 9.68 56.05
CA LEU A 194 56.00 8.61 55.80
C LEU A 194 57.30 9.12 55.14
N GLU A 195 57.25 10.21 54.35
CA GLU A 195 58.46 10.88 53.82
C GLU A 195 59.15 11.80 54.84
N GLU A 196 58.43 12.33 55.83
CA GLU A 196 58.97 13.12 56.94
C GLU A 196 59.63 12.24 58.02
N GLU A 197 59.12 11.03 58.23
CA GLU A 197 59.62 10.03 59.18
C GLU A 197 60.84 9.23 58.66
N GLU A 198 61.17 9.28 57.36
CA GLU A 198 62.28 8.52 56.77
C GLU A 198 63.65 9.24 56.91
N ASP A 199 64.61 8.54 57.50
CA ASP A 199 65.90 9.12 57.94
C ASP A 199 66.94 9.27 56.81
N GLY A 200 66.59 10.09 55.82
CA GLY A 200 67.55 10.83 54.99
C GLY A 200 68.18 10.13 53.77
N GLU A 201 68.23 8.80 53.69
CA GLU A 201 68.87 8.11 52.54
C GLU A 201 68.22 8.43 51.18
N THR A 202 66.94 8.76 51.15
CA THR A 202 66.20 9.16 49.93
C THR A 202 66.53 10.57 49.43
N LYS A 203 67.12 11.45 50.26
CA LYS A 203 67.31 12.90 49.99
C LYS A 203 68.38 13.23 48.92
N GLY A 204 68.79 12.25 48.11
CA GLY A 204 69.77 12.41 47.02
C GLY A 204 69.33 11.90 45.64
N ARG A 205 68.15 11.25 45.50
CA ARG A 205 67.68 10.77 44.18
C ARG A 205 67.10 11.93 43.36
N ARG A 206 67.47 11.99 42.08
CA ARG A 206 66.82 12.90 41.12
C ARG A 206 65.42 12.36 40.77
N PRO A 207 64.38 13.20 40.67
CA PRO A 207 63.07 12.76 40.22
C PRO A 207 63.11 12.25 38.77
N GLU A 208 62.59 11.04 38.55
CA GLU A 208 62.27 10.55 37.19
C GLU A 208 60.82 10.91 36.80
N ILE A 209 59.88 10.86 37.76
CA ILE A 209 58.47 11.18 37.57
C ILE A 209 58.24 12.67 37.87
N GLY A 210 57.85 13.44 36.85
CA GLY A 210 57.71 14.89 36.94
C GLY A 210 56.42 15.36 37.59
N HIS A 211 55.31 14.64 37.43
CA HIS A 211 54.03 14.99 38.04
C HIS A 211 53.32 13.77 38.60
N ILE A 212 52.59 13.93 39.70
CA ILE A 212 51.62 12.94 40.19
C ILE A 212 50.21 13.57 40.31
N PHE A 213 49.20 12.81 39.90
CA PHE A 213 47.79 13.11 40.09
C PHE A 213 47.11 12.01 40.90
N LEU A 214 46.41 12.38 41.97
CA LEU A 214 45.54 11.49 42.75
C LEU A 214 44.08 11.89 42.55
N LEU A 215 43.24 11.04 41.94
CA LEU A 215 41.82 11.32 41.71
C LEU A 215 40.95 10.24 42.35
N ASP A 216 39.94 10.64 43.09
CA ASP A 216 38.88 9.73 43.55
C ASP A 216 37.87 9.43 42.43
N ARG A 217 37.33 8.21 42.42
CA ARG A 217 36.34 7.76 41.41
C ARG A 217 35.02 8.52 41.50
N ASP A 218 34.62 8.96 42.69
CA ASP A 218 33.36 9.68 42.93
C ASP A 218 33.35 11.12 42.35
N VAL A 219 34.53 11.67 42.05
CA VAL A 219 34.69 12.91 41.28
C VAL A 219 34.19 12.77 39.83
N ASP A 220 34.18 11.55 39.29
CA ASP A 220 33.72 11.25 37.94
C ASP A 220 33.10 9.84 37.84
N PHE A 221 31.89 9.68 38.38
CA PHE A 221 31.11 8.46 38.14
C PHE A 221 30.57 8.35 36.71
N VAL A 222 30.40 9.47 35.99
CA VAL A 222 29.80 9.51 34.64
C VAL A 222 30.62 8.65 33.67
N THR A 223 31.93 8.85 33.62
CA THR A 223 32.84 8.08 32.76
C THR A 223 32.78 6.56 33.01
N ALA A 224 32.54 6.13 34.25
CA ALA A 224 32.43 4.71 34.61
C ALA A 224 31.03 4.13 34.35
N LEU A 225 30.02 4.97 34.12
CA LEU A 225 28.66 4.56 33.80
C LEU A 225 28.41 4.49 32.28
N CYS A 226 29.14 5.24 31.47
CA CYS A 226 29.08 5.18 29.99
C CYS A 226 29.69 3.89 29.43
N SER A 227 29.15 3.40 28.31
CA SER A 227 29.59 2.18 27.63
C SER A 227 30.87 2.43 26.82
N GLN A 228 31.92 1.65 27.09
CA GLN A 228 33.21 1.79 26.41
C GLN A 228 33.14 1.34 24.94
N VAL A 229 33.70 2.13 24.02
CA VAL A 229 33.71 1.84 22.56
C VAL A 229 35.12 1.74 21.94
N VAL A 230 36.17 1.81 22.76
CA VAL A 230 37.54 1.43 22.38
C VAL A 230 37.72 -0.10 22.46
N TYR A 231 38.63 -0.67 21.66
CA TYR A 231 38.79 -2.13 21.59
C TYR A 231 39.08 -2.79 22.94
N GLU A 232 40.02 -2.25 23.73
CA GLU A 232 40.41 -2.82 25.03
C GLU A 232 39.23 -2.80 26.03
N GLY A 233 38.41 -1.74 25.99
CA GLY A 233 37.19 -1.63 26.78
C GLY A 233 36.09 -2.62 26.36
N LEU A 234 35.84 -2.78 25.06
CA LEU A 234 34.88 -3.77 24.56
C LEU A 234 35.32 -5.21 24.83
N VAL A 235 36.62 -5.50 24.89
CA VAL A 235 37.14 -6.80 25.32
C VAL A 235 36.90 -7.01 26.84
N ASP A 236 37.06 -5.99 27.68
CA ASP A 236 36.72 -6.06 29.11
C ASP A 236 35.21 -6.25 29.34
N ASP A 237 34.37 -5.52 28.61
CA ASP A 237 32.90 -5.65 28.66
C ASP A 237 32.40 -7.01 28.17
N THR A 238 33.08 -7.61 27.19
CA THR A 238 32.59 -8.82 26.49
C THR A 238 33.16 -10.13 27.02
N PHE A 239 34.40 -10.10 27.54
CA PHE A 239 35.16 -11.27 28.00
C PHE A 239 35.84 -11.11 29.36
N ARG A 240 35.95 -9.87 29.88
CA ARG A 240 36.57 -9.49 31.17
C ARG A 240 38.08 -9.76 31.27
N ILE A 241 38.85 -8.68 31.33
CA ILE A 241 40.31 -8.69 31.49
C ILE A 241 40.66 -8.66 32.99
N LYS A 242 41.18 -9.77 33.52
CA LYS A 242 41.66 -9.90 34.91
C LYS A 242 43.20 -9.92 34.93
N CYS A 243 43.83 -9.06 35.73
CA CYS A 243 45.30 -8.95 35.84
C CYS A 243 46.04 -8.81 34.48
N GLY A 244 45.41 -8.12 33.51
CA GLY A 244 45.93 -7.97 32.14
C GLY A 244 45.83 -9.22 31.26
N SER A 245 45.04 -10.23 31.66
CA SER A 245 44.78 -11.44 30.87
C SER A 245 43.29 -11.61 30.59
N VAL A 246 42.95 -12.25 29.48
CA VAL A 246 41.57 -12.61 29.10
C VAL A 246 41.49 -14.11 28.81
N ASP A 247 40.40 -14.76 29.18
CA ASP A 247 40.13 -16.16 28.89
C ASP A 247 39.12 -16.26 27.72
N PHE A 248 39.62 -16.36 26.49
CA PHE A 248 38.77 -16.46 25.29
C PHE A 248 38.15 -17.86 25.18
N GLY A 249 36.83 -17.95 24.99
CA GLY A 249 36.11 -19.22 24.85
C GLY A 249 36.04 -19.74 23.40
N PRO A 250 35.30 -20.84 23.16
CA PRO A 250 35.11 -21.43 21.83
C PRO A 250 34.58 -20.44 20.77
N GLU A 251 33.81 -19.43 21.20
CA GLU A 251 33.28 -18.35 20.37
C GLU A 251 34.35 -17.40 19.81
N VAL A 252 35.61 -17.53 20.26
CA VAL A 252 36.79 -16.81 19.75
C VAL A 252 37.90 -17.76 19.31
N THR A 253 38.09 -18.91 19.99
CA THR A 253 39.17 -19.86 19.66
C THR A 253 38.82 -20.82 18.52
N SER A 254 37.53 -20.94 18.15
CA SER A 254 37.02 -21.95 17.22
C SER A 254 37.39 -23.39 17.62
N SER A 255 37.47 -23.65 18.94
CA SER A 255 37.81 -24.96 19.50
C SER A 255 37.17 -25.15 20.87
N ASP A 256 36.95 -26.40 21.30
CA ASP A 256 36.28 -26.74 22.57
C ASP A 256 37.05 -26.33 23.85
N LYS A 257 38.18 -25.63 23.70
CA LYS A 257 39.04 -25.20 24.80
C LYS A 257 39.14 -23.69 24.83
N SER A 258 38.91 -23.13 26.01
CA SER A 258 39.26 -21.75 26.27
C SER A 258 40.77 -21.54 26.26
N LEU A 259 41.19 -20.33 25.92
CA LEU A 259 42.59 -19.93 25.83
C LEU A 259 42.82 -18.64 26.63
N LYS A 260 43.61 -18.76 27.70
CA LYS A 260 44.16 -17.61 28.42
C LYS A 260 45.16 -16.87 27.54
N VAL A 261 44.87 -15.63 27.21
CA VAL A 261 45.73 -14.72 26.43
C VAL A 261 46.17 -13.57 27.32
N LEU A 262 47.44 -13.19 27.25
CA LEU A 262 47.95 -11.99 27.90
C LEU A 262 47.77 -10.79 26.97
N LEU A 263 47.18 -9.71 27.49
CA LEU A 263 46.92 -8.47 26.76
C LEU A 263 47.87 -7.38 27.27
N ASN A 264 48.90 -7.09 26.48
CA ASN A 264 49.95 -6.11 26.80
C ASN A 264 50.68 -5.64 25.53
N ALA A 265 51.65 -4.73 25.67
CA ALA A 265 52.43 -4.20 24.55
C ALA A 265 53.34 -5.23 23.83
N GLU A 266 53.49 -6.46 24.33
CA GLU A 266 54.27 -7.53 23.68
C GLU A 266 53.50 -8.18 22.52
N ASP A 267 52.16 -8.15 22.57
CA ASP A 267 51.33 -8.45 21.42
C ASP A 267 51.24 -7.21 20.51
N LYS A 268 51.94 -7.27 19.38
CA LYS A 268 51.96 -6.18 18.40
C LYS A 268 50.57 -5.89 17.80
N VAL A 269 49.76 -6.92 17.57
CA VAL A 269 48.42 -6.75 16.99
C VAL A 269 47.54 -6.02 17.99
N PHE A 270 47.53 -6.48 19.25
CA PHE A 270 46.82 -5.83 20.32
C PHE A 270 47.29 -4.39 20.54
N ASN A 271 48.61 -4.15 20.60
CA ASN A 271 49.16 -2.83 20.88
C ASN A 271 48.78 -1.77 19.83
N GLU A 272 48.62 -2.18 18.56
CA GLU A 272 48.18 -1.30 17.47
C GLU A 272 46.66 -1.02 17.48
N ILE A 273 45.81 -1.88 18.07
CA ILE A 273 44.33 -1.74 18.03
C ILE A 273 43.68 -1.37 19.36
N ARG A 274 44.32 -1.61 20.50
CA ARG A 274 43.69 -1.58 21.83
C ARG A 274 43.05 -0.24 22.20
N ASN A 275 43.70 0.85 21.82
CA ASN A 275 43.25 2.23 22.08
C ASN A 275 42.37 2.79 20.95
N GLU A 276 42.14 2.03 19.87
CA GLU A 276 41.37 2.50 18.71
C GLU A 276 39.86 2.39 18.94
N HIS A 277 39.11 3.29 18.32
CA HIS A 277 37.66 3.18 18.27
C HIS A 277 37.25 1.95 17.45
N PHE A 278 36.27 1.18 17.94
CA PHE A 278 35.96 -0.15 17.41
C PHE A 278 35.64 -0.18 15.91
N SER A 279 35.05 0.90 15.37
CA SER A 279 34.79 1.07 13.93
C SER A 279 36.03 0.92 13.04
N ASN A 280 37.21 1.23 13.55
CA ASN A 280 38.46 1.25 12.80
C ASN A 280 39.11 -0.15 12.81
N VAL A 281 38.97 -0.88 13.92
CA VAL A 281 39.71 -2.09 14.27
C VAL A 281 39.62 -3.16 13.18
N PHE A 282 38.41 -3.50 12.71
CA PHE A 282 38.26 -4.54 11.69
C PHE A 282 38.96 -4.20 10.36
N SER A 283 38.94 -2.92 9.97
CA SER A 283 39.63 -2.45 8.75
C SER A 283 41.16 -2.58 8.87
N PHE A 284 41.70 -2.27 10.05
CA PHE A 284 43.11 -2.48 10.39
C PHE A 284 43.46 -3.97 10.39
N LEU A 285 42.69 -4.83 11.06
CA LEU A 285 42.94 -6.28 11.13
C LEU A 285 42.93 -6.91 9.73
N SER A 286 42.02 -6.49 8.85
CA SER A 286 41.96 -6.92 7.44
C SER A 286 43.18 -6.46 6.62
N GLN A 287 43.75 -5.29 6.92
CA GLN A 287 45.01 -4.84 6.32
C GLN A 287 46.21 -5.61 6.88
N LYS A 288 46.27 -5.80 8.21
CA LYS A 288 47.30 -6.58 8.91
C LYS A 288 47.36 -8.02 8.39
N ALA A 289 46.20 -8.66 8.17
CA ALA A 289 46.10 -10.01 7.59
C ALA A 289 46.70 -10.10 6.18
N ARG A 290 46.37 -9.16 5.29
CA ARG A 290 46.94 -9.10 3.94
C ARG A 290 48.46 -8.86 3.98
N ASN A 291 48.93 -7.97 4.85
CA ASN A 291 50.35 -7.68 5.04
C ASN A 291 51.13 -8.89 5.60
N LEU A 292 50.50 -9.68 6.48
CA LEU A 292 51.10 -10.89 7.05
C LEU A 292 51.13 -12.03 6.02
N GLN A 293 50.05 -12.23 5.27
CA GLN A 293 49.98 -13.21 4.19
C GLN A 293 51.03 -12.92 3.10
N ALA A 294 51.20 -11.65 2.72
CA ALA A 294 52.25 -11.22 1.80
C ALA A 294 53.67 -11.53 2.32
N GLN A 295 53.91 -11.44 3.64
CA GLN A 295 55.18 -11.85 4.25
C GLN A 295 55.37 -13.37 4.24
N TYR A 296 54.31 -14.15 4.49
CA TYR A 296 54.34 -15.60 4.34
C TYR A 296 54.65 -16.03 2.90
N ASP A 297 54.08 -15.37 1.90
CA ASP A 297 54.26 -15.77 0.50
C ASP A 297 55.63 -15.38 -0.09
N ARG A 298 56.42 -14.52 0.58
CA ARG A 298 57.85 -14.30 0.23
C ARG A 298 58.68 -15.58 0.23
N ARG A 299 58.27 -16.64 0.96
CA ARG A 299 58.91 -17.97 0.91
C ARG A 299 58.92 -18.58 -0.49
N ARG A 300 58.01 -18.16 -1.39
CA ARG A 300 57.93 -18.62 -2.79
C ARG A 300 58.96 -17.84 -3.63
N GLY A 301 60.16 -18.40 -3.77
CA GLY A 301 61.24 -17.82 -4.59
C GLY A 301 62.53 -17.48 -3.83
N MET A 302 62.61 -17.78 -2.53
CA MET A 302 63.87 -17.65 -1.76
C MET A 302 64.92 -18.68 -2.19
N ASP A 303 66.19 -18.27 -2.18
CA ASP A 303 67.32 -19.20 -2.25
C ASP A 303 67.49 -20.03 -0.95
N ILE A 304 68.37 -21.04 -0.96
CA ILE A 304 68.57 -21.95 0.19
C ILE A 304 69.08 -21.21 1.45
N LYS A 305 69.93 -20.19 1.30
CA LYS A 305 70.47 -19.36 2.39
C LYS A 305 69.39 -18.42 2.93
N GLN A 306 68.63 -17.78 2.05
CA GLN A 306 67.46 -16.96 2.41
C GLN A 306 66.40 -17.78 3.15
N MET A 307 66.05 -18.96 2.63
CA MET A 307 65.10 -19.88 3.27
C MET A 307 65.57 -20.33 4.66
N LYS A 308 66.87 -20.66 4.82
CA LYS A 308 67.45 -20.98 6.13
C LYS A 308 67.32 -19.81 7.11
N ASN A 309 67.59 -18.58 6.67
CA ASN A 309 67.45 -17.40 7.51
C ASN A 309 65.98 -17.17 7.89
N PHE A 310 65.06 -17.18 6.92
CA PHE A 310 63.62 -17.00 7.13
C PHE A 310 63.05 -18.02 8.13
N VAL A 311 63.37 -19.32 7.97
CA VAL A 311 62.89 -20.39 8.87
C VAL A 311 63.46 -20.25 10.28
N SER A 312 64.71 -19.81 10.44
CA SER A 312 65.39 -19.71 11.75
C SER A 312 65.16 -18.39 12.50
N GLN A 313 64.88 -17.30 11.80
CA GLN A 313 64.79 -15.95 12.39
C GLN A 313 63.38 -15.35 12.32
N GLU A 314 62.66 -15.51 11.19
CA GLU A 314 61.39 -14.80 10.94
C GLU A 314 60.15 -15.65 11.23
N LEU A 315 60.16 -16.92 10.79
CA LEU A 315 58.98 -17.80 10.76
C LEU A 315 58.35 -18.03 12.15
N LYS A 316 59.13 -18.04 13.23
CA LYS A 316 58.60 -18.16 14.60
C LYS A 316 57.76 -16.94 14.98
N GLY A 317 58.23 -15.73 14.67
CA GLY A 317 57.50 -14.49 14.91
C GLY A 317 56.23 -14.41 14.06
N LEU A 318 56.34 -14.73 12.76
CA LEU A 318 55.19 -14.75 11.84
C LEU A 318 54.11 -15.77 12.26
N LYS A 319 54.47 -16.90 12.88
CA LYS A 319 53.50 -17.87 13.43
C LYS A 319 52.80 -17.36 14.68
N GLN A 320 53.51 -16.66 15.56
CA GLN A 320 52.93 -16.04 16.75
C GLN A 320 51.99 -14.89 16.36
N GLU A 321 52.43 -13.98 15.49
CA GLU A 321 51.65 -12.82 15.02
C GLU A 321 50.39 -13.28 14.25
N HIS A 322 50.45 -14.37 13.46
CA HIS A 322 49.27 -14.98 12.83
C HIS A 322 48.26 -15.52 13.86
N ARG A 323 48.72 -16.19 14.92
CA ARG A 323 47.84 -16.76 15.94
C ARG A 323 47.10 -15.67 16.71
N LEU A 324 47.83 -14.64 17.12
CA LEU A 324 47.27 -13.51 17.87
C LEU A 324 46.30 -12.69 17.01
N LEU A 325 46.64 -12.45 15.74
CA LEU A 325 45.74 -11.84 14.77
C LEU A 325 44.42 -12.64 14.61
N SER A 326 44.50 -13.97 14.53
CA SER A 326 43.31 -14.83 14.44
C SER A 326 42.40 -14.71 15.66
N LEU A 327 42.98 -14.64 16.86
CA LEU A 327 42.24 -14.48 18.12
C LEU A 327 41.59 -13.08 18.21
N HIS A 328 42.28 -12.03 17.78
CA HIS A 328 41.70 -10.68 17.74
C HIS A 328 40.59 -10.54 16.71
N ILE A 329 40.65 -11.25 15.58
CA ILE A 329 39.55 -11.34 14.60
C ILE A 329 38.34 -12.06 15.21
N GLY A 330 38.52 -13.24 15.80
CA GLY A 330 37.43 -13.96 16.48
C GLY A 330 36.80 -13.16 17.62
N ALA A 331 37.61 -12.43 18.40
CA ALA A 331 37.14 -11.51 19.43
C ALA A 331 36.33 -10.35 18.82
N CYS A 332 36.76 -9.75 17.70
CA CYS A 332 35.97 -8.73 17.00
C CYS A 332 34.63 -9.29 16.52
N GLU A 333 34.60 -10.47 15.91
CA GLU A 333 33.35 -11.10 15.47
C GLU A 333 32.38 -11.37 16.61
N SER A 334 32.87 -11.89 17.75
CA SER A 334 32.07 -12.19 18.93
C SER A 334 31.57 -10.91 19.62
N ILE A 335 32.40 -9.85 19.68
CA ILE A 335 31.96 -8.49 20.09
C ILE A 335 30.87 -8.00 19.15
N MET A 336 31.05 -8.08 17.82
CA MET A 336 30.04 -7.64 16.84
C MET A 336 28.72 -8.40 17.01
N LYS A 337 28.75 -9.74 17.08
CA LYS A 337 27.57 -10.60 17.30
C LYS A 337 26.78 -10.23 18.57
N LYS A 338 27.45 -9.72 19.61
CA LYS A 338 26.83 -9.25 20.86
C LYS A 338 26.39 -7.78 20.83
N LYS A 339 27.17 -6.89 20.20
CA LYS A 339 27.09 -5.42 20.33
C LYS A 339 26.72 -4.67 19.02
N THR A 340 26.40 -5.36 17.91
CA THR A 340 25.72 -4.73 16.75
C THR A 340 24.21 -5.00 16.72
N LYS A 341 23.61 -5.38 17.85
CA LYS A 341 22.15 -5.42 18.02
C LYS A 341 21.59 -4.00 18.08
N GLN A 342 20.36 -3.82 17.62
CA GLN A 342 19.63 -2.55 17.69
C GLN A 342 19.59 -2.01 19.13
N ASP A 343 19.34 -2.88 20.11
CA ASP A 343 19.27 -2.51 21.54
C ASP A 343 20.54 -1.77 22.03
N PHE A 344 21.73 -2.17 21.56
CA PHE A 344 22.98 -1.52 21.97
C PHE A 344 23.22 -0.17 21.27
N GLN A 345 22.71 0.00 20.05
CA GLN A 345 22.74 1.29 19.37
C GLN A 345 21.79 2.29 20.04
N GLU A 346 20.63 1.82 20.50
CA GLU A 346 19.66 2.62 21.26
C GLU A 346 20.15 2.91 22.68
N LEU A 347 20.88 1.98 23.32
CA LEU A 347 21.58 2.20 24.59
C LEU A 347 22.58 3.36 24.47
N ILE A 348 23.53 3.27 23.53
CA ILE A 348 24.53 4.33 23.30
C ILE A 348 23.86 5.67 22.96
N LYS A 349 22.83 5.65 22.09
CA LYS A 349 22.06 6.86 21.75
C LYS A 349 21.43 7.50 23.01
N THR A 350 20.92 6.68 23.93
CA THR A 350 20.32 7.15 25.17
C THR A 350 21.38 7.69 26.14
N GLU A 351 22.51 7.00 26.30
CA GLU A 351 23.66 7.50 27.08
C GLU A 351 24.12 8.88 26.58
N HIS A 352 24.27 9.05 25.26
CA HIS A 352 24.63 10.34 24.66
C HIS A 352 23.59 11.44 24.91
N ALA A 353 22.29 11.14 24.75
CA ALA A 353 21.22 12.11 25.03
C ALA A 353 21.21 12.58 26.50
N LEU A 354 21.44 11.66 27.44
CA LEU A 354 21.57 11.94 28.87
C LEU A 354 22.79 12.84 29.17
N LEU A 355 23.93 12.57 28.54
CA LEU A 355 25.15 13.38 28.66
C LEU A 355 24.92 14.81 28.13
N GLU A 356 24.33 14.96 26.96
CA GLU A 356 24.02 16.26 26.34
C GLU A 356 22.95 17.05 27.12
N GLY A 357 22.13 16.35 27.90
CA GLY A 357 20.97 16.89 28.61
C GLY A 357 19.80 17.21 27.67
N PHE A 358 19.64 16.43 26.60
CA PHE A 358 18.53 16.53 25.65
C PHE A 358 17.62 15.31 25.76
N ASN A 359 16.38 15.47 25.28
CA ASN A 359 15.38 14.40 25.19
C ASN A 359 15.19 13.56 26.46
N ILE A 360 15.44 14.13 27.65
CA ILE A 360 15.41 13.44 28.95
C ILE A 360 14.12 12.61 29.16
N ARG A 361 12.96 13.07 28.68
CA ARG A 361 11.70 12.29 28.74
C ARG A 361 11.73 11.03 27.88
N GLU A 362 12.28 11.11 26.67
CA GLU A 362 12.47 9.95 25.78
C GLU A 362 13.50 8.99 26.39
N SER A 363 14.59 9.51 26.98
CA SER A 363 15.58 8.73 27.70
C SER A 363 14.96 8.00 28.91
N THR A 364 14.13 8.66 29.70
CA THR A 364 13.38 8.01 30.79
C THR A 364 12.48 6.91 30.24
N SER A 365 11.66 7.16 29.22
CA SER A 365 10.77 6.13 28.67
C SER A 365 11.51 4.97 27.99
N TYR A 366 12.70 5.19 27.44
CA TYR A 366 13.59 4.09 27.01
C TYR A 366 14.07 3.25 28.20
N ILE A 367 14.40 3.87 29.34
CA ILE A 367 14.77 3.15 30.57
C ILE A 367 13.57 2.34 31.09
N GLU A 368 12.36 2.92 31.09
CA GLU A 368 11.12 2.20 31.45
C GLU A 368 10.91 0.99 30.53
N GLU A 369 10.99 1.17 29.19
CA GLU A 369 10.85 0.07 28.23
C GLU A 369 11.94 -1.01 28.39
N HIS A 370 13.18 -0.62 28.65
CA HIS A 370 14.32 -1.52 28.87
C HIS A 370 14.21 -2.33 30.18
N ILE A 371 13.52 -1.78 31.19
CA ILE A 371 13.15 -2.47 32.44
C ILE A 371 11.97 -3.43 32.19
N ASP A 372 10.92 -2.98 31.52
CA ASP A 372 9.72 -3.79 31.24
C ASP A 372 10.01 -4.96 30.28
N ARG A 373 10.90 -4.76 29.31
CA ARG A 373 11.43 -5.81 28.41
C ARG A 373 12.47 -6.73 29.07
N GLN A 374 12.86 -6.47 30.33
CA GLN A 374 13.86 -7.23 31.08
C GLN A 374 15.22 -7.41 30.36
N VAL A 375 15.63 -6.42 29.55
CA VAL A 375 16.79 -6.56 28.63
C VAL A 375 18.09 -6.83 29.38
N SER A 376 18.34 -6.08 30.45
CA SER A 376 19.55 -6.19 31.27
C SER A 376 19.39 -5.38 32.56
N PRO A 377 19.46 -6.01 33.76
CA PRO A 377 19.37 -5.29 35.03
C PRO A 377 20.52 -4.30 35.23
N ILE A 378 21.72 -4.65 34.74
CA ILE A 378 22.94 -3.85 34.90
C ILE A 378 22.89 -2.61 34.03
N GLU A 379 22.54 -2.76 32.75
CA GLU A 379 22.44 -1.60 31.83
C GLU A 379 21.23 -0.72 32.21
N SER A 380 20.13 -1.28 32.72
CA SER A 380 19.01 -0.51 33.28
C SER A 380 19.45 0.40 34.44
N LEU A 381 20.13 -0.12 35.47
CA LEU A 381 20.59 0.74 36.58
C LEU A 381 21.76 1.64 36.20
N ARG A 382 22.62 1.28 35.25
CA ARG A 382 23.65 2.21 34.73
C ARG A 382 23.01 3.45 34.11
N LEU A 383 21.96 3.28 33.30
CA LEU A 383 21.20 4.40 32.75
C LEU A 383 20.47 5.22 33.83
N MET A 384 19.86 4.57 34.83
CA MET A 384 19.20 5.28 35.94
C MET A 384 20.20 6.10 36.77
N CYS A 385 21.39 5.58 37.04
CA CYS A 385 22.47 6.30 37.72
C CYS A 385 23.02 7.44 36.84
N LEU A 386 23.19 7.21 35.53
CA LEU A 386 23.65 8.23 34.60
C LEU A 386 22.67 9.41 34.55
N LEU A 387 21.37 9.14 34.35
CA LEU A 387 20.30 10.14 34.42
C LEU A 387 20.26 10.87 35.78
N SER A 388 20.45 10.14 36.89
CA SER A 388 20.52 10.73 38.23
C SER A 388 21.70 11.69 38.36
N ILE A 389 22.89 11.35 37.84
CA ILE A 389 24.07 12.21 37.97
C ILE A 389 24.02 13.39 36.99
N THR A 390 23.51 13.21 35.77
CA THR A 390 23.42 14.29 34.78
C THR A 390 22.36 15.35 35.15
N GLU A 391 21.35 15.01 35.95
CA GLU A 391 20.23 15.91 36.32
C GLU A 391 20.15 16.26 37.84
N ASN A 392 21.24 16.07 38.61
CA ASN A 392 21.32 16.34 40.07
C ASN A 392 20.29 15.56 40.92
N GLY A 393 20.04 14.30 40.58
CA GLY A 393 19.05 13.42 41.18
C GLY A 393 17.83 13.25 40.28
N LEU A 394 17.07 12.18 40.51
CA LEU A 394 15.79 11.95 39.84
C LEU A 394 14.65 12.72 40.53
N ILE A 395 13.67 13.17 39.74
CA ILE A 395 12.43 13.75 40.28
C ILE A 395 11.76 12.69 41.19
N PRO A 396 11.30 13.03 42.42
CA PRO A 396 10.82 12.03 43.38
C PRO A 396 9.64 11.15 42.92
N LYS A 397 8.85 11.61 41.93
CA LYS A 397 7.83 10.77 41.27
C LYS A 397 8.50 9.70 40.40
N ASP A 398 9.40 10.10 39.53
CA ASP A 398 9.99 9.28 38.49
C ASP A 398 11.01 8.29 39.08
N TYR A 399 11.75 8.71 40.13
CA TYR A 399 12.53 7.82 41.00
C TYR A 399 11.69 6.64 41.53
N ARG A 400 10.47 6.92 42.01
CA ARG A 400 9.56 5.90 42.55
C ARG A 400 8.95 5.03 41.44
N SER A 401 8.63 5.62 40.28
CA SER A 401 8.16 4.88 39.11
C SER A 401 9.21 3.84 38.67
N LEU A 402 10.40 4.31 38.30
CA LEU A 402 11.52 3.47 37.85
C LEU A 402 11.95 2.44 38.90
N LYS A 403 12.01 2.84 40.18
CA LYS A 403 12.29 1.88 41.28
C LYS A 403 11.20 0.80 41.40
N THR A 404 9.93 1.15 41.23
CA THR A 404 8.82 0.19 41.34
C THR A 404 8.83 -0.80 40.18
N GLN A 405 8.93 -0.28 38.94
CA GLN A 405 9.11 -1.10 37.73
C GLN A 405 10.33 -2.02 37.86
N TYR A 406 11.49 -1.48 38.24
CA TYR A 406 12.72 -2.26 38.37
C TYR A 406 12.56 -3.41 39.39
N LEU A 407 12.01 -3.14 40.58
CA LEU A 407 11.80 -4.17 41.61
C LEU A 407 10.74 -5.21 41.21
N GLN A 408 9.78 -4.85 40.36
CA GLN A 408 8.79 -5.76 39.79
C GLN A 408 9.37 -6.62 38.66
N SER A 409 10.24 -6.07 37.81
CA SER A 409 10.88 -6.76 36.69
C SER A 409 12.06 -7.65 37.11
N TYR A 410 12.85 -7.24 38.11
CA TYR A 410 14.13 -7.88 38.44
C TYR A 410 14.25 -8.39 39.89
N GLY A 411 13.23 -8.18 40.74
CA GLY A 411 13.13 -8.78 42.07
C GLY A 411 13.28 -7.80 43.26
N PRO A 412 12.64 -8.10 44.41
CA PRO A 412 12.62 -7.22 45.58
C PRO A 412 13.96 -7.14 46.34
N GLU A 413 14.86 -8.12 46.17
CA GLU A 413 16.20 -8.12 46.76
C GLU A 413 17.04 -6.89 46.37
N HIS A 414 16.76 -6.33 45.19
CA HIS A 414 17.37 -5.10 44.72
C HIS A 414 16.96 -3.85 45.50
N LEU A 415 16.04 -3.94 46.48
CA LEU A 415 15.73 -2.85 47.40
C LEU A 415 16.99 -2.36 48.14
N LEU A 416 17.88 -3.28 48.51
CA LEU A 416 19.19 -2.98 49.09
C LEU A 416 20.17 -2.43 48.04
N THR A 417 20.11 -2.90 46.78
CA THR A 417 20.89 -2.29 45.67
C THR A 417 20.55 -0.80 45.51
N PHE A 418 19.25 -0.44 45.53
CA PHE A 418 18.82 0.98 45.54
C PHE A 418 19.29 1.74 46.79
N SER A 419 19.29 1.11 47.97
CA SER A 419 19.82 1.71 49.20
C SER A 419 21.31 2.06 49.03
N ASN A 420 22.08 1.15 48.45
CA ASN A 420 23.53 1.29 48.30
C ASN A 420 23.92 2.24 47.17
N LEU A 421 23.20 2.26 46.04
CA LEU A 421 23.39 3.29 45.01
C LEU A 421 23.02 4.69 45.51
N ARG A 422 22.02 4.82 46.39
CA ARG A 422 21.71 6.09 47.08
C ARG A 422 22.80 6.47 48.10
N ARG A 423 23.35 5.50 48.84
CA ARG A 423 24.44 5.71 49.81
C ARG A 423 25.74 6.18 49.13
N ALA A 424 26.05 5.64 47.95
CA ALA A 424 27.17 6.05 47.11
C ALA A 424 26.90 7.30 46.24
N GLY A 425 25.74 7.96 46.38
CA GLY A 425 25.37 9.15 45.59
C GLY A 425 25.07 8.92 44.11
N LEU A 426 25.14 7.67 43.63
CA LEU A 426 24.91 7.28 42.24
C LEU A 426 23.45 7.42 41.79
N LEU A 427 22.49 7.20 42.69
CA LEU A 427 21.06 7.19 42.38
C LEU A 427 20.23 7.82 43.52
N THR A 428 19.75 9.04 43.32
CA THR A 428 19.18 9.89 44.38
C THR A 428 17.82 10.49 43.99
N GLU A 429 17.03 10.89 45.00
CA GLU A 429 15.87 11.79 44.81
C GLU A 429 16.34 13.25 44.93
N GLN A 430 15.90 14.15 44.04
CA GLN A 430 16.16 15.60 44.13
C GLN A 430 15.64 16.16 45.46
N ALA A 431 16.43 16.99 46.16
CA ALA A 431 16.04 17.51 47.47
C ALA A 431 15.02 18.66 47.35
N PRO A 432 14.09 18.81 48.31
CA PRO A 432 13.15 19.92 48.36
C PRO A 432 13.86 21.23 48.74
N GLY A 433 14.51 21.85 47.76
CA GLY A 433 15.29 23.09 47.89
C GLY A 433 16.19 23.34 46.67
N ASP A 434 16.75 22.27 46.08
CA ASP A 434 17.57 22.34 44.85
C ASP A 434 16.76 22.85 43.64
N THR A 435 15.44 22.82 43.74
CA THR A 435 14.50 23.42 42.81
C THR A 435 14.52 24.96 42.80
N LEU A 436 15.23 25.64 43.72
CA LEU A 436 15.13 27.09 43.97
C LEU A 436 16.49 27.82 44.03
N THR A 437 17.19 27.97 42.90
CA THR A 437 18.25 28.99 42.77
C THR A 437 18.24 29.78 41.45
N ALA A 438 18.61 31.07 41.57
CA ALA A 438 19.18 31.97 40.54
C ALA A 438 18.30 32.81 39.57
N VAL A 439 16.97 32.63 39.41
CA VAL A 439 16.21 33.45 38.41
C VAL A 439 14.98 34.20 38.93
N GLU A 440 14.17 33.65 39.83
CA GLU A 440 12.85 34.23 40.17
C GLU A 440 12.92 35.64 40.80
N SER A 441 13.99 35.97 41.52
CA SER A 441 14.18 37.25 42.22
C SER A 441 14.19 38.50 41.32
N LYS A 442 14.27 38.33 40.00
CA LYS A 442 14.12 39.43 39.01
C LYS A 442 12.83 39.39 38.18
N VAL A 443 12.12 38.26 38.14
CA VAL A 443 10.96 38.09 37.23
C VAL A 443 9.62 38.15 37.97
N SER A 444 9.57 37.75 39.25
CA SER A 444 8.34 37.74 40.08
C SER A 444 7.79 39.14 40.46
N LYS A 445 8.22 40.19 39.75
CA LYS A 445 7.66 41.56 39.79
C LYS A 445 7.01 42.01 38.48
N LEU A 446 7.00 41.19 37.43
CA LEU A 446 6.68 41.63 36.05
C LEU A 446 5.61 40.83 35.30
N VAL A 447 4.97 39.82 35.92
CA VAL A 447 3.90 39.04 35.27
C VAL A 447 2.66 38.99 36.17
N THR A 448 1.60 39.68 35.74
CA THR A 448 0.24 39.55 36.30
C THR A 448 -0.53 38.39 35.65
N ASP A 449 -1.69 38.07 36.21
CA ASP A 449 -2.42 36.79 36.07
C ASP A 449 -2.71 36.24 34.65
N LYS A 450 -3.08 34.96 34.65
CA LYS A 450 -3.61 34.13 33.53
C LYS A 450 -2.64 33.74 32.42
N ALA A 451 -1.49 34.40 32.25
CA ALA A 451 -0.47 33.94 31.29
C ALA A 451 0.38 32.76 31.80
N ALA A 452 0.56 32.62 33.12
CA ALA A 452 1.56 31.75 33.74
C ALA A 452 1.50 30.27 33.30
N GLY A 453 0.31 29.67 33.27
CA GLY A 453 0.14 28.21 33.12
C GLY A 453 0.52 27.63 31.74
N LYS A 454 0.75 28.44 30.71
CA LYS A 454 1.34 28.00 29.42
C LYS A 454 2.81 28.36 29.26
N ILE A 455 3.33 29.22 30.13
CA ILE A 455 4.73 29.66 30.14
C ILE A 455 5.57 28.70 31.01
N THR A 456 4.99 28.09 32.05
CA THR A 456 5.65 27.11 32.93
C THR A 456 6.20 25.88 32.21
N ASP A 457 5.46 25.31 31.24
CA ASP A 457 5.96 24.13 30.49
C ASP A 457 7.13 24.49 29.56
N ALA A 458 7.15 25.71 29.01
CA ALA A 458 8.31 26.22 28.27
C ALA A 458 9.48 26.54 29.22
N PHE A 459 9.24 27.20 30.34
CA PHE A 459 10.28 27.61 31.29
C PHE A 459 10.86 26.48 32.13
N SER A 460 10.16 25.35 32.29
CA SER A 460 10.75 24.14 32.87
C SER A 460 11.88 23.57 32.00
N SER A 461 11.88 23.85 30.68
CA SER A 461 13.01 23.57 29.78
C SER A 461 14.11 24.65 29.79
N LEU A 462 13.89 25.83 30.39
CA LEU A 462 14.92 26.85 30.59
C LEU A 462 15.83 26.52 31.81
N ALA A 463 16.40 25.33 31.76
CA ALA A 463 17.62 24.91 32.45
C ALA A 463 17.87 25.49 33.84
N LYS A 464 17.23 24.90 34.86
CA LYS A 464 17.95 24.64 36.11
C LYS A 464 19.21 23.86 35.73
N ARG A 465 20.39 24.43 35.94
CA ARG A 465 21.64 23.79 35.51
C ARG A 465 22.06 22.77 36.56
N SER A 466 22.00 21.49 36.20
CA SER A 466 22.71 20.46 36.96
C SER A 466 24.21 20.76 37.04
N ASN A 467 24.87 20.22 38.05
CA ASN A 467 26.29 20.42 38.28
C ASN A 467 27.09 19.84 37.10
N PHE A 468 26.73 18.63 36.65
CA PHE A 468 27.33 18.02 35.46
C PHE A 468 27.21 18.91 34.22
N ARG A 469 26.03 19.47 33.92
CA ARG A 469 25.83 20.32 32.74
C ARG A 469 26.56 21.67 32.85
N ALA A 470 26.72 22.20 34.06
CA ALA A 470 27.54 23.39 34.32
C ALA A 470 29.04 23.13 34.16
N ILE A 471 29.54 21.99 34.67
CA ILE A 471 30.93 21.53 34.51
C ILE A 471 31.23 21.21 33.04
N SER A 472 30.35 20.47 32.37
CA SER A 472 30.43 20.10 30.95
C SER A 472 30.62 21.33 30.05
N LYS A 473 29.82 22.38 30.27
CA LYS A 473 29.97 23.65 29.56
C LYS A 473 31.27 24.41 29.87
N LYS A 474 31.83 24.26 31.08
CA LYS A 474 33.07 24.94 31.51
C LYS A 474 34.34 24.25 31.01
N LEU A 475 34.35 22.92 31.02
CA LEU A 475 35.51 22.10 30.63
C LEU A 475 35.45 21.62 29.17
N ASN A 476 34.38 21.97 28.43
CA ASN A 476 34.10 21.45 27.09
C ASN A 476 34.17 19.91 27.05
N LEU A 477 33.38 19.27 27.92
CA LEU A 477 33.29 17.80 27.98
C LEU A 477 32.49 17.22 26.82
N ILE A 478 31.64 18.02 26.18
CA ILE A 478 30.78 17.60 25.06
C ILE A 478 31.20 18.45 23.85
N PRO A 479 32.00 17.89 22.93
CA PRO A 479 32.52 18.62 21.78
C PRO A 479 31.40 19.17 20.91
N ARG A 480 31.52 20.45 20.53
CA ARG A 480 30.63 21.09 19.56
C ARG A 480 31.30 21.03 18.20
N VAL A 481 30.96 20.01 17.42
CA VAL A 481 31.49 19.81 16.06
C VAL A 481 30.42 20.18 15.05
N ASP A 482 30.75 21.06 14.11
CA ASP A 482 29.89 21.37 12.95
C ASP A 482 30.00 20.23 11.93
N GLY A 483 29.22 19.16 12.14
CA GLY A 483 29.19 17.96 11.30
C GLY A 483 29.49 16.67 12.08
N GLU A 484 29.64 15.56 11.36
CA GLU A 484 29.98 14.26 11.97
C GLU A 484 31.41 14.26 12.57
N TYR A 485 31.58 13.61 13.72
CA TYR A 485 32.89 13.43 14.35
C TYR A 485 33.72 12.38 13.59
N ASP A 486 34.91 12.74 13.10
CA ASP A 486 35.80 11.79 12.42
C ASP A 486 36.51 10.88 13.43
N LEU A 487 35.99 9.65 13.56
CA LEU A 487 36.54 8.61 14.43
C LEU A 487 37.81 7.94 13.88
N LYS A 488 38.22 8.22 12.63
CA LYS A 488 39.49 7.73 12.05
C LYS A 488 40.66 8.68 12.30
N VAL A 489 40.37 9.97 12.44
CA VAL A 489 41.35 11.00 12.80
C VAL A 489 40.82 11.79 14.00
N PRO A 490 40.80 11.17 15.20
CA PRO A 490 40.22 11.76 16.39
C PRO A 490 40.95 13.05 16.78
N ARG A 491 40.18 14.13 16.99
CA ARG A 491 40.71 15.47 17.25
C ARG A 491 40.94 15.78 18.72
N ASP A 492 40.18 15.13 19.61
CA ASP A 492 40.40 15.17 21.05
C ASP A 492 40.05 13.82 21.70
N MET A 493 40.12 13.78 23.03
CA MET A 493 39.84 12.59 23.84
C MET A 493 38.40 12.06 23.73
N ALA A 494 37.43 12.76 23.11
CA ALA A 494 36.03 12.34 23.07
C ALA A 494 35.80 11.07 22.23
N TYR A 495 36.75 10.70 21.38
CA TYR A 495 36.66 9.54 20.52
C TYR A 495 36.45 8.21 21.29
N VAL A 496 36.84 8.16 22.57
CA VAL A 496 36.63 6.99 23.45
C VAL A 496 35.16 6.75 23.82
N PHE A 497 34.29 7.74 23.56
CA PHE A 497 32.83 7.68 23.62
C PHE A 497 32.22 8.29 22.35
N SER A 498 32.67 7.81 21.18
CA SER A 498 32.15 8.17 19.84
C SER A 498 32.13 9.68 19.48
N GLY A 499 32.86 10.53 20.21
CA GLY A 499 32.84 11.98 20.03
C GLY A 499 31.80 12.72 20.88
N ALA A 500 30.91 12.02 21.60
CA ALA A 500 29.85 12.63 22.40
C ALA A 500 30.35 13.18 23.75
N TYR A 501 31.35 12.53 24.35
CA TYR A 501 31.82 12.88 25.69
C TYR A 501 33.33 12.64 25.88
N VAL A 502 34.00 13.63 26.47
CA VAL A 502 35.37 13.56 26.99
C VAL A 502 35.30 13.18 28.47
N PRO A 503 36.02 12.13 28.93
CA PRO A 503 36.09 11.78 30.34
C PRO A 503 36.42 13.00 31.22
N LEU A 504 35.58 13.28 32.21
CA LEU A 504 35.74 14.41 33.13
C LEU A 504 37.06 14.30 33.89
N SER A 505 37.41 13.10 34.35
CA SER A 505 38.70 12.78 34.99
C SER A 505 39.88 13.20 34.10
N CYS A 506 39.89 12.78 32.83
CA CYS A 506 40.96 13.06 31.87
C CYS A 506 41.04 14.54 31.47
N ARG A 507 39.88 15.21 31.30
CA ARG A 507 39.85 16.65 31.02
C ARG A 507 40.31 17.47 32.24
N ILE A 508 40.02 17.04 33.47
CA ILE A 508 40.56 17.67 34.68
C ILE A 508 42.10 17.63 34.67
N ILE A 509 42.71 16.46 34.44
CA ILE A 509 44.19 16.37 34.39
C ILE A 509 44.79 17.17 33.22
N GLU A 510 44.17 17.20 32.03
CA GLU A 510 44.59 18.14 30.98
C GLU A 510 44.55 19.61 31.46
N GLN A 511 43.42 20.04 32.01
CA GLN A 511 43.21 21.44 32.38
C GLN A 511 44.09 21.88 33.58
N VAL A 512 44.42 20.97 34.50
CA VAL A 512 45.38 21.21 35.59
C VAL A 512 46.82 21.17 35.08
N LEU A 513 47.19 20.28 34.15
CA LEU A 513 48.52 20.27 33.52
C LEU A 513 48.82 21.59 32.78
N GLU A 514 47.83 22.14 32.09
CA GLU A 514 47.96 23.42 31.35
C GLU A 514 48.12 24.62 32.28
N ARG A 515 47.48 24.60 33.46
CA ARG A 515 47.50 25.71 34.44
C ARG A 515 48.54 25.54 35.54
N ARG A 516 49.14 24.35 35.68
CA ARG A 516 50.02 23.93 36.78
C ARG A 516 49.37 24.05 38.16
N GLY A 517 48.08 23.75 38.24
CA GLY A 517 47.29 23.79 39.49
C GLY A 517 45.80 24.04 39.23
N TRP A 518 45.03 24.15 40.32
CA TRP A 518 43.56 24.33 40.29
C TRP A 518 43.08 25.77 40.01
N GLN A 519 43.98 26.74 39.84
CA GLN A 519 43.63 28.16 39.67
C GLN A 519 42.72 28.38 38.45
N GLY A 520 41.55 28.99 38.64
CA GLY A 520 40.56 29.18 37.58
C GLY A 520 39.67 27.96 37.30
N LEU A 521 39.85 26.87 38.06
CA LEU A 521 38.93 25.73 38.12
C LEU A 521 38.07 25.75 39.40
N ASP A 522 38.17 26.82 40.21
CA ASP A 522 37.55 26.97 41.53
C ASP A 522 36.04 26.68 41.52
N GLU A 523 35.32 27.16 40.50
CA GLU A 523 33.88 26.92 40.36
C GLU A 523 33.56 25.47 39.95
N VAL A 524 34.46 24.80 39.22
CA VAL A 524 34.34 23.37 38.85
C VAL A 524 34.57 22.50 40.09
N VAL A 525 35.65 22.75 40.84
CA VAL A 525 35.96 22.07 42.10
C VAL A 525 34.80 22.24 43.10
N ARG A 526 34.19 23.42 43.17
CA ARG A 526 32.98 23.67 43.98
C ARG A 526 31.76 22.90 43.50
N LEU A 527 31.51 22.81 42.19
CA LEU A 527 30.39 22.04 41.62
C LEU A 527 30.55 20.52 41.80
N LEU A 528 31.80 20.06 41.99
CA LEU A 528 32.16 18.69 42.39
C LEU A 528 32.15 18.48 43.92
N ASN A 529 31.68 19.45 44.70
CA ASN A 529 31.70 19.45 46.18
C ASN A 529 33.09 19.23 46.79
N CYS A 530 34.16 19.52 46.05
CA CYS A 530 35.56 19.20 46.38
C CYS A 530 36.38 20.42 46.85
N SER A 531 35.74 21.52 47.25
CA SER A 531 36.40 22.81 47.57
C SER A 531 37.58 22.72 48.54
N GLU A 532 37.53 21.82 49.53
CA GLU A 532 38.59 21.58 50.52
C GLU A 532 39.37 20.27 50.28
N LEU A 533 39.01 19.54 49.21
CA LEU A 533 39.54 18.22 48.84
C LEU A 533 40.47 18.28 47.62
N ALA A 534 40.44 19.37 46.85
CA ALA A 534 41.44 19.64 45.82
C ALA A 534 42.70 20.27 46.42
N PHE A 535 43.88 19.79 46.02
CA PHE A 535 45.17 20.30 46.51
C PHE A 535 46.25 20.35 45.42
N THR A 536 47.29 21.14 45.65
CA THR A 536 48.48 21.25 44.81
C THR A 536 49.69 21.49 45.70
N ASP A 537 50.71 20.65 45.58
CA ASP A 537 52.04 20.84 46.21
C ASP A 537 53.13 20.87 45.14
N MET A 538 54.15 21.68 45.38
CA MET A 538 55.10 22.17 44.36
C MET A 538 56.47 22.47 45.00
N THR A 539 57.48 21.65 44.70
CA THR A 539 58.85 21.92 45.13
C THR A 539 59.38 23.17 44.42
N LYS A 540 59.80 24.18 45.19
CA LYS A 540 60.06 25.54 44.66
C LYS A 540 61.35 25.67 43.85
N ASP A 541 62.34 24.82 44.10
CA ASP A 541 63.74 25.14 43.83
C ASP A 541 64.27 24.74 42.45
N ASP A 542 63.55 23.92 41.67
CA ASP A 542 64.10 23.34 40.42
C ASP A 542 63.14 23.35 39.21
N LYS A 543 62.53 24.53 38.96
CA LYS A 543 61.52 24.73 37.90
C LYS A 543 61.99 24.33 36.48
N ALA A 544 63.26 24.55 36.15
CA ALA A 544 63.80 24.25 34.81
C ALA A 544 64.09 22.75 34.62
N SER A 545 64.53 22.06 35.68
CA SER A 545 64.68 20.60 35.69
C SER A 545 63.33 19.91 35.54
N SER A 546 62.32 20.37 36.29
CA SER A 546 60.98 19.79 36.32
C SER A 546 60.28 19.74 34.95
N GLU A 547 60.49 20.75 34.08
CA GLU A 547 59.91 20.77 32.73
C GLU A 547 60.51 19.73 31.78
N SER A 548 61.72 19.24 32.05
CA SER A 548 62.35 18.18 31.24
C SER A 548 61.73 16.79 31.49
N LEU A 549 61.05 16.61 32.63
CA LEU A 549 60.48 15.33 33.06
C LEU A 549 59.17 15.05 32.33
N ARG A 550 59.23 14.18 31.34
CA ARG A 550 58.09 13.79 30.49
C ARG A 550 57.15 12.79 31.15
N LEU A 551 57.49 12.24 32.31
CA LEU A 551 56.73 11.22 33.02
C LEU A 551 55.67 11.86 33.93
N ILE A 552 54.42 11.42 33.80
CA ILE A 552 53.31 11.73 34.71
C ILE A 552 52.81 10.41 35.29
N LEU A 553 52.56 10.36 36.60
CA LEU A 553 51.82 9.30 37.26
C LEU A 553 50.38 9.77 37.53
N VAL A 554 49.38 8.97 37.17
CA VAL A 554 47.96 9.22 37.46
C VAL A 554 47.40 8.03 38.23
N VAL A 555 46.82 8.29 39.39
CA VAL A 555 46.32 7.28 40.32
C VAL A 555 44.82 7.45 40.50
N PHE A 556 44.05 6.42 40.13
CA PHE A 556 42.59 6.40 40.20
C PHE A 556 42.10 5.63 41.43
N LEU A 557 41.77 6.34 42.50
CA LEU A 557 41.32 5.77 43.76
C LEU A 557 39.86 5.36 43.62
N GLY A 558 39.61 4.04 43.54
CA GLY A 558 38.32 3.48 43.10
C GLY A 558 38.27 3.06 41.62
N GLY A 559 39.41 3.07 40.93
CA GLY A 559 39.63 2.40 39.64
C GLY A 559 39.43 3.28 38.39
N CYS A 560 40.06 2.89 37.29
CA CYS A 560 39.85 3.49 35.95
C CYS A 560 39.29 2.49 34.93
N THR A 561 38.66 3.05 33.90
CA THR A 561 38.16 2.37 32.69
C THR A 561 39.23 2.30 31.60
N PHE A 562 39.09 1.39 30.63
CA PHE A 562 39.98 1.37 29.46
C PHE A 562 39.72 2.53 28.49
N SER A 563 38.54 3.16 28.52
CA SER A 563 38.31 4.45 27.86
C SER A 563 39.16 5.58 28.48
N GLU A 564 39.29 5.66 29.81
CA GLU A 564 40.18 6.63 30.47
C GLU A 564 41.66 6.34 30.18
N ILE A 565 42.06 5.07 30.22
CA ILE A 565 43.42 4.64 29.83
C ILE A 565 43.71 5.06 28.38
N SER A 566 42.77 4.85 27.46
CA SER A 566 42.91 5.23 26.04
C SER A 566 42.95 6.74 25.82
N ALA A 567 42.11 7.50 26.53
CA ALA A 567 42.08 8.96 26.51
C ALA A 567 43.38 9.57 27.06
N LEU A 568 43.93 9.03 28.15
CA LEU A 568 45.21 9.48 28.71
C LEU A 568 46.40 9.07 27.84
N ARG A 569 46.37 7.87 27.23
CA ARG A 569 47.34 7.51 26.19
C ARG A 569 47.27 8.43 24.96
N PHE A 570 46.09 8.95 24.59
CA PHE A 570 45.94 9.98 23.56
C PHE A 570 46.54 11.32 24.01
N LEU A 571 46.15 11.82 25.19
CA LEU A 571 46.67 13.07 25.78
C LEU A 571 48.20 13.05 25.92
N GLY A 572 48.78 11.90 26.27
CA GLY A 572 50.23 11.73 26.36
C GLY A 572 50.94 11.92 25.03
N ARG A 573 50.38 11.37 23.93
CA ARG A 573 50.92 11.59 22.58
C ARG A 573 50.85 13.07 22.20
N GLU A 574 49.69 13.71 22.38
CA GLU A 574 49.47 15.13 22.05
C GLU A 574 50.38 16.09 22.84
N LYS A 575 50.53 15.89 24.15
CA LYS A 575 51.37 16.76 25.00
C LYS A 575 52.84 16.30 25.08
N GLY A 576 53.23 15.26 24.34
CA GLY A 576 54.60 14.72 24.32
C GLY A 576 55.09 14.08 25.62
N LYS A 577 54.17 13.58 26.45
CA LYS A 577 54.42 13.03 27.80
C LYS A 577 54.01 11.55 27.91
N GLN A 578 54.69 10.80 28.78
CA GLN A 578 54.35 9.42 29.10
C GLN A 578 53.52 9.40 30.38
N LEU A 579 52.28 8.94 30.28
CA LEU A 579 51.34 8.80 31.38
C LEU A 579 51.36 7.36 31.90
N PHE A 580 51.88 7.18 33.11
CA PHE A 580 51.79 5.96 33.89
C PHE A 580 50.50 5.98 34.69
N LEU A 581 49.75 4.88 34.65
CA LEU A 581 48.43 4.76 35.25
C LEU A 581 48.48 3.77 36.40
N SER A 582 47.83 4.09 37.51
CA SER A 582 47.73 3.23 38.69
C SER A 582 46.27 3.03 39.09
N SER A 583 45.92 1.77 39.38
CA SER A 583 44.59 1.24 39.77
C SER A 583 43.62 0.93 38.61
N LYS A 584 43.42 -0.37 38.29
CA LYS A 584 42.41 -0.87 37.33
C LYS A 584 41.26 -1.64 38.01
N GLU A 585 40.45 -0.96 38.82
CA GLU A 585 39.41 -1.62 39.63
C GLU A 585 37.99 -1.07 39.50
N MET A 586 37.49 -0.92 38.27
CA MET A 586 36.06 -1.12 37.97
C MET A 586 35.83 -1.65 36.54
N PRO A 587 35.84 -2.99 36.34
CA PRO A 587 35.23 -3.60 35.17
C PRO A 587 33.72 -3.36 35.19
N GLN A 588 33.13 -2.95 34.05
CA GLN A 588 31.75 -2.48 33.94
C GLN A 588 30.70 -3.50 34.45
N GLY A 589 30.95 -4.81 34.28
CA GLY A 589 30.11 -5.89 34.82
C GLY A 589 30.33 -6.24 36.31
N GLN A 590 31.40 -5.76 36.94
CA GLN A 590 31.69 -6.05 38.36
C GLN A 590 30.95 -5.13 39.33
N GLN A 591 30.60 -3.91 38.91
CA GLN A 591 29.82 -2.95 39.70
C GLN A 591 28.55 -3.62 40.29
N TYR A 592 27.91 -4.50 39.52
CA TYR A 592 26.70 -5.23 39.93
C TYR A 592 26.97 -6.52 40.71
N SER A 593 27.92 -7.36 40.27
CA SER A 593 28.23 -8.62 40.98
C SER A 593 28.74 -8.38 42.41
N MET A 594 29.37 -7.22 42.63
CA MET A 594 29.78 -6.76 43.94
C MET A 594 28.58 -6.29 44.79
N LEU A 595 27.70 -5.45 44.25
CA LEU A 595 26.47 -4.99 44.91
C LEU A 595 25.52 -6.15 45.28
N LEU A 596 25.46 -7.21 44.47
CA LEU A 596 24.69 -8.43 44.75
C LEU A 596 25.27 -9.28 45.89
N ARG A 597 26.60 -9.33 46.06
CA ARG A 597 27.22 -10.05 47.19
C ARG A 597 26.96 -9.37 48.53
N VAL A 598 26.87 -8.03 48.53
CA VAL A 598 26.58 -7.24 49.73
C VAL A 598 25.21 -7.57 50.34
N LEU A 599 24.23 -8.04 49.54
CA LEU A 599 22.87 -8.34 50.04
C LEU A 599 22.86 -9.40 51.15
N ALA A 600 23.72 -10.41 51.05
CA ALA A 600 23.86 -11.45 52.08
C ALA A 600 24.62 -10.93 53.32
N GLU A 601 25.65 -10.11 53.11
CA GLU A 601 26.50 -9.60 54.19
C GLU A 601 25.80 -8.47 54.98
N GLU A 602 25.10 -7.54 54.33
CA GLU A 602 24.29 -6.49 55.00
C GLU A 602 23.08 -7.06 55.74
N SER A 603 22.46 -8.14 55.26
CA SER A 603 21.40 -8.84 55.99
C SER A 603 21.92 -9.39 57.33
N ILE A 604 23.11 -9.99 57.33
CA ILE A 604 23.79 -10.47 58.55
C ILE A 604 24.17 -9.28 59.44
N VAL A 605 24.75 -8.20 58.90
CA VAL A 605 25.14 -7.01 59.68
C VAL A 605 23.93 -6.30 60.30
N CYS A 606 22.79 -6.23 59.59
CA CYS A 606 21.56 -5.67 60.13
C CYS A 606 21.04 -6.51 61.31
N LEU A 607 21.01 -7.83 61.14
CA LEU A 607 20.62 -8.76 62.19
C LEU A 607 21.56 -8.67 63.41
N GLN A 608 22.87 -8.59 63.17
CA GLN A 608 23.88 -8.57 64.22
C GLN A 608 23.89 -7.22 64.97
N LYS A 609 23.60 -6.10 64.29
CA LYS A 609 23.32 -4.81 64.97
C LYS A 609 22.09 -4.89 65.86
N ALA A 610 21.00 -5.49 65.39
CA ALA A 610 19.78 -5.66 66.18
C ALA A 610 20.00 -6.58 67.40
N LEU A 611 20.72 -7.69 67.24
CA LEU A 611 21.09 -8.61 68.32
C LEU A 611 22.04 -7.97 69.34
N ASN A 612 23.04 -7.19 68.89
CA ASN A 612 23.92 -6.45 69.79
C ASN A 612 23.15 -5.40 70.60
N HIS A 613 22.25 -4.64 69.96
CA HIS A 613 21.45 -3.65 70.68
C HIS A 613 20.44 -4.28 71.66
N LEU A 614 19.87 -5.43 71.32
CA LEU A 614 19.09 -6.24 72.27
C LEU A 614 19.94 -6.70 73.46
N ARG A 615 21.19 -7.13 73.22
CA ARG A 615 22.15 -7.52 74.28
C ARG A 615 22.48 -6.35 75.20
N GLU A 616 22.77 -5.17 74.64
CA GLU A 616 22.99 -3.90 75.39
C GLU A 616 21.78 -3.57 76.28
N ILE A 617 20.56 -3.61 75.72
CA ILE A 617 19.32 -3.35 76.45
C ILE A 617 19.13 -4.37 77.59
N TRP A 618 19.39 -5.65 77.35
CA TRP A 618 19.27 -6.67 78.39
C TRP A 618 20.36 -6.57 79.47
N GLU A 619 21.55 -6.09 79.13
CA GLU A 619 22.63 -5.79 80.10
C GLU A 619 22.29 -4.56 80.94
N LEU A 620 21.76 -3.49 80.34
CA LEU A 620 21.27 -2.29 81.05
C LEU A 620 20.07 -2.57 81.98
N ILE A 621 19.22 -3.55 81.64
CA ILE A 621 18.11 -4.01 82.49
C ILE A 621 18.60 -5.00 83.58
N GLY A 622 19.84 -5.50 83.50
CA GLY A 622 20.40 -6.45 84.46
C GLY A 622 19.88 -7.89 84.32
N ILE A 623 19.54 -8.31 83.10
CA ILE A 623 18.93 -9.63 82.85
C ILE A 623 19.99 -10.75 82.94
N PRO A 624 19.75 -11.81 83.74
CA PRO A 624 20.64 -12.98 83.84
C PRO A 624 20.99 -13.61 82.49
N GLU A 625 22.22 -14.12 82.37
CA GLU A 625 22.79 -14.59 81.10
C GLU A 625 22.06 -15.81 80.52
N ASP A 626 21.58 -16.71 81.36
CA ASP A 626 20.69 -17.84 81.00
C ASP A 626 19.38 -17.34 80.34
N GLN A 627 18.79 -16.28 80.87
CA GLN A 627 17.58 -15.66 80.29
C GLN A 627 17.88 -14.88 79.01
N ARG A 628 19.05 -14.25 78.91
CA ARG A 628 19.51 -13.60 77.66
C ARG A 628 19.77 -14.64 76.56
N LEU A 629 20.32 -15.80 76.90
CA LEU A 629 20.51 -16.92 75.97
C LEU A 629 19.16 -17.46 75.47
N GLN A 630 18.19 -17.70 76.37
CA GLN A 630 16.84 -18.13 75.98
C GLN A 630 16.14 -17.11 75.05
N ARG A 631 16.23 -15.81 75.34
CA ARG A 631 15.67 -14.76 74.47
C ARG A 631 16.34 -14.70 73.10
N THR A 632 17.65 -14.91 73.05
CA THR A 632 18.41 -14.98 71.78
C THR A 632 17.97 -16.18 70.93
N GLU A 633 17.77 -17.33 71.56
CA GLU A 633 17.31 -18.56 70.88
C GLU A 633 15.86 -18.42 70.37
N VAL A 634 15.00 -17.65 71.06
CA VAL A 634 13.66 -17.28 70.56
C VAL A 634 13.74 -16.37 69.32
N VAL A 635 14.64 -15.38 69.30
CA VAL A 635 14.85 -14.52 68.13
C VAL A 635 15.36 -15.34 66.94
N LYS A 636 16.38 -16.18 67.16
CA LYS A 636 16.89 -17.16 66.18
C LYS A 636 15.79 -18.08 65.66
N LYS A 637 14.89 -18.55 66.54
CA LYS A 637 13.73 -19.35 66.12
C LYS A 637 12.81 -18.56 65.19
N HIS A 638 12.41 -17.34 65.54
CA HIS A 638 11.55 -16.53 64.67
C HIS A 638 12.16 -16.25 63.28
N ILE A 639 13.48 -16.04 63.21
CA ILE A 639 14.19 -15.87 61.93
C ILE A 639 14.18 -17.18 61.13
N LYS A 640 14.41 -18.32 61.78
CA LYS A 640 14.32 -19.63 61.14
C LYS A 640 12.89 -19.91 60.67
N ASP A 641 11.88 -19.75 61.52
CA ASP A 641 10.46 -20.00 61.20
C ASP A 641 10.01 -19.16 59.99
N LEU A 642 10.54 -17.94 59.83
CA LEU A 642 10.32 -17.09 58.65
C LEU A 642 11.04 -17.60 57.39
N LEU A 643 12.29 -18.03 57.50
CA LEU A 643 13.05 -18.59 56.36
C LEU A 643 12.46 -19.92 55.90
N ASP A 644 12.09 -20.81 56.83
CA ASP A 644 11.42 -22.08 56.55
C ASP A 644 10.04 -21.84 55.88
N MET A 645 9.32 -20.77 56.27
CA MET A 645 8.07 -20.34 55.59
C MET A 645 8.34 -19.92 54.14
N MET A 646 9.32 -19.04 53.90
CA MET A 646 9.67 -18.58 52.55
C MET A 646 10.13 -19.75 51.65
N ILE A 647 10.90 -20.68 52.21
CA ILE A 647 11.31 -21.91 51.51
C ILE A 647 10.07 -22.75 51.15
N ALA A 648 9.12 -22.93 52.06
CA ALA A 648 7.89 -23.68 51.80
C ALA A 648 6.98 -23.00 50.75
N GLU A 649 6.95 -21.67 50.69
CA GLU A 649 6.24 -20.93 49.64
C GLU A 649 6.86 -21.13 48.25
N GLU A 650 8.19 -21.12 48.16
CA GLU A 650 8.95 -21.38 46.92
C GLU A 650 8.91 -22.85 46.50
N GLU A 651 8.98 -23.80 47.44
CA GLU A 651 8.76 -25.23 47.14
C GLU A 651 7.32 -25.48 46.65
N SER A 652 6.33 -24.80 47.22
CA SER A 652 4.94 -24.80 46.75
C SER A 652 4.80 -24.14 45.36
N LEU A 653 5.56 -23.09 45.05
CA LEU A 653 5.61 -22.51 43.69
C LEU A 653 6.23 -23.49 42.69
N LYS A 654 7.37 -24.09 43.02
CA LYS A 654 8.04 -25.13 42.23
C LYS A 654 7.14 -26.34 41.97
N GLU A 655 6.43 -26.84 42.98
CA GLU A 655 5.44 -27.91 42.79
C GLU A 655 4.31 -27.50 41.83
N ARG A 656 3.77 -26.29 41.97
CA ARG A 656 2.71 -25.77 41.09
C ARG A 656 3.20 -25.66 39.65
N LEU A 657 4.43 -25.20 39.42
CA LEU A 657 5.04 -25.14 38.09
C LEU A 657 5.24 -26.55 37.50
N ILE A 658 5.77 -27.51 38.25
CA ILE A 658 5.93 -28.91 37.80
C ILE A 658 4.57 -29.55 37.45
N LYS A 659 3.55 -29.32 38.27
CA LYS A 659 2.17 -29.78 38.01
C LYS A 659 1.60 -29.12 36.75
N SER A 660 1.89 -27.84 36.52
CA SER A 660 1.46 -27.10 35.33
C SER A 660 2.18 -27.57 34.06
N ILE A 661 3.49 -27.83 34.11
CA ILE A 661 4.28 -28.45 33.03
C ILE A 661 3.65 -29.78 32.62
N ALA A 662 3.36 -30.67 33.57
CA ALA A 662 2.77 -31.98 33.29
C ALA A 662 1.36 -31.88 32.64
N VAL A 663 0.56 -30.89 33.04
CA VAL A 663 -0.73 -30.58 32.40
C VAL A 663 -0.52 -30.05 30.98
N CYS A 664 0.41 -29.11 30.79
CA CYS A 664 0.69 -28.50 29.49
C CYS A 664 1.29 -29.51 28.49
N GLN A 665 2.23 -30.36 28.90
CA GLN A 665 2.76 -31.46 28.09
C GLN A 665 1.65 -32.44 27.68
N LYS A 666 0.77 -32.84 28.61
CA LYS A 666 -0.37 -33.72 28.31
C LYS A 666 -1.34 -33.09 27.32
N GLU A 667 -1.70 -31.82 27.51
CA GLU A 667 -2.59 -31.11 26.60
C GLU A 667 -1.93 -30.88 25.23
N LEU A 668 -0.66 -30.49 25.18
CA LEU A 668 0.09 -30.28 23.95
C LEU A 668 0.20 -31.56 23.12
N ASN A 669 0.47 -32.70 23.74
CA ASN A 669 0.48 -34.00 23.09
C ASN A 669 -0.91 -34.39 22.56
N THR A 670 -1.98 -34.05 23.30
CA THR A 670 -3.36 -34.25 22.85
C THR A 670 -3.66 -33.38 21.61
N LEU A 671 -3.33 -32.10 21.66
CA LEU A 671 -3.55 -31.15 20.57
C LEU A 671 -2.69 -31.45 19.33
N CYS A 672 -1.45 -31.92 19.48
CA CYS A 672 -0.60 -32.33 18.35
C CYS A 672 -1.17 -33.57 17.66
N SER A 673 -1.68 -34.55 18.43
CA SER A 673 -2.41 -35.71 17.91
C SER A 673 -3.68 -35.29 17.14
N GLU A 674 -4.52 -34.43 17.74
CA GLU A 674 -5.75 -33.93 17.10
C GLU A 674 -5.49 -33.07 15.85
N LEU A 675 -4.36 -32.37 15.77
CA LEU A 675 -3.99 -31.55 14.60
C LEU A 675 -3.21 -32.33 13.53
N ASN A 676 -2.79 -33.55 13.85
CA ASN A 676 -1.86 -34.38 13.09
C ASN A 676 -0.53 -33.64 12.78
N VAL A 677 0.11 -33.15 13.84
CA VAL A 677 1.38 -32.37 13.80
C VAL A 677 2.39 -33.03 14.76
N GLU A 678 3.69 -32.94 14.44
CA GLU A 678 4.73 -33.55 15.26
C GLU A 678 4.75 -33.05 16.71
N PRO A 679 5.15 -33.91 17.68
CA PRO A 679 5.36 -33.51 19.06
C PRO A 679 6.35 -32.35 19.21
N PHE A 680 6.10 -31.48 20.18
CA PHE A 680 7.08 -30.49 20.61
C PHE A 680 8.25 -31.20 21.30
N HIS A 681 9.48 -30.88 20.87
CA HIS A 681 10.72 -31.42 21.45
C HIS A 681 11.44 -30.31 22.21
N GLU A 682 11.97 -30.63 23.40
CA GLU A 682 12.63 -29.68 24.29
C GLU A 682 14.12 -29.53 23.91
N GLU A 683 14.51 -28.37 23.37
CA GLU A 683 15.90 -28.09 22.97
C GLU A 683 16.74 -27.50 24.11
N GLY A 684 17.44 -28.38 24.85
CA GLY A 684 18.52 -28.01 25.78
C GLY A 684 18.11 -27.77 27.24
N GLU A 685 19.08 -27.36 28.07
CA GLU A 685 18.91 -27.14 29.51
C GLU A 685 18.14 -25.84 29.80
N THR A 686 16.81 -25.91 29.73
CA THR A 686 15.90 -24.81 30.09
C THR A 686 15.51 -24.85 31.58
N THR A 687 15.16 -23.70 32.16
CA THR A 687 14.71 -23.63 33.56
C THR A 687 13.23 -24.00 33.68
N ILE A 688 12.81 -24.50 34.85
CA ILE A 688 11.42 -24.93 35.10
C ILE A 688 10.39 -23.85 34.72
N LEU A 689 10.65 -22.58 35.09
CA LEU A 689 9.74 -21.47 34.78
C LEU A 689 9.69 -21.14 33.28
N GLN A 690 10.83 -21.23 32.58
CA GLN A 690 10.88 -20.99 31.14
C GLN A 690 10.18 -22.13 30.36
N LEU A 691 10.43 -23.38 30.75
CA LEU A 691 9.77 -24.56 30.17
C LEU A 691 8.23 -24.50 30.34
N GLU A 692 7.74 -24.10 31.52
CA GLU A 692 6.29 -23.92 31.77
C GLU A 692 5.67 -22.89 30.82
N LYS A 693 6.34 -21.73 30.68
CA LYS A 693 5.94 -20.63 29.79
C LYS A 693 5.95 -21.04 28.31
N ASP A 694 6.99 -21.75 27.87
CA ASP A 694 7.10 -22.18 26.47
C ASP A 694 6.05 -23.25 26.14
N LEU A 695 5.83 -24.23 27.03
CA LEU A 695 4.76 -25.22 26.88
C LEU A 695 3.37 -24.58 26.86
N ARG A 696 3.08 -23.60 27.73
CA ARG A 696 1.83 -22.82 27.65
C ARG A 696 1.66 -22.12 26.31
N THR A 697 2.72 -21.47 25.84
CA THR A 697 2.72 -20.73 24.57
C THR A 697 2.44 -21.67 23.38
N GLN A 698 3.02 -22.87 23.39
CA GLN A 698 2.72 -23.91 22.41
C GLN A 698 1.28 -24.44 22.54
N VAL A 699 0.76 -24.67 23.74
CA VAL A 699 -0.64 -25.08 23.97
C VAL A 699 -1.62 -24.04 23.42
N GLU A 700 -1.40 -22.74 23.67
CA GLU A 700 -2.26 -21.68 23.13
C GLU A 700 -2.17 -21.59 21.60
N LEU A 701 -0.98 -21.73 21.01
CA LEU A 701 -0.78 -21.77 19.57
C LEU A 701 -1.53 -22.96 18.92
N ARG A 702 -1.46 -24.16 19.50
CA ARG A 702 -2.19 -25.33 19.00
C ARG A 702 -3.70 -25.24 19.23
N ARG A 703 -4.16 -24.73 20.38
CA ARG A 703 -5.59 -24.41 20.62
C ARG A 703 -6.13 -23.45 19.56
N LYS A 704 -5.36 -22.41 19.21
CA LYS A 704 -5.69 -21.46 18.15
C LYS A 704 -5.80 -22.16 16.79
N GLN A 705 -4.80 -22.94 16.39
CA GLN A 705 -4.83 -23.70 15.13
C GLN A 705 -6.04 -24.66 15.04
N LYS A 706 -6.39 -25.35 16.14
CA LYS A 706 -7.57 -26.22 16.23
C LYS A 706 -8.87 -25.45 16.05
N LYS A 707 -8.99 -24.28 16.69
CA LYS A 707 -10.14 -23.39 16.55
C LYS A 707 -10.27 -22.86 15.12
N GLU A 708 -9.15 -22.43 14.52
CA GLU A 708 -9.12 -21.90 13.16
C GLU A 708 -9.55 -22.95 12.13
N ARG A 709 -9.01 -24.18 12.17
CA ARG A 709 -9.43 -25.26 11.25
C ARG A 709 -10.92 -25.64 11.40
N LYS A 710 -11.45 -25.76 12.63
CA LYS A 710 -12.89 -26.05 12.83
C LYS A 710 -13.80 -24.87 12.48
N GLN A 711 -13.34 -23.62 12.64
CA GLN A 711 -14.09 -22.45 12.20
C GLN A 711 -14.12 -22.32 10.66
N GLU A 712 -13.00 -22.62 10.00
CA GLU A 712 -12.91 -22.70 8.54
C GLU A 712 -13.81 -23.80 7.98
N LEU A 713 -13.79 -25.00 8.56
CA LEU A 713 -14.68 -26.09 8.19
C LEU A 713 -16.16 -25.67 8.21
N LYS A 714 -16.59 -25.00 9.29
CA LYS A 714 -17.96 -24.51 9.42
C LYS A 714 -18.34 -23.50 8.33
N ILE A 715 -17.42 -22.59 7.99
CA ILE A 715 -17.62 -21.60 6.91
C ILE A 715 -17.70 -22.29 5.54
N LEU A 716 -16.90 -23.34 5.30
CA LEU A 716 -16.98 -24.13 4.07
C LEU A 716 -18.29 -24.94 3.99
N GLN A 717 -18.76 -25.52 5.10
CA GLN A 717 -20.06 -26.20 5.17
C GLN A 717 -21.25 -25.26 4.92
N GLU A 718 -21.23 -24.05 5.48
CA GLU A 718 -22.25 -23.02 5.22
C GLU A 718 -22.27 -22.59 3.75
N GLN A 719 -21.09 -22.48 3.12
CA GLN A 719 -20.97 -22.14 1.69
C GLN A 719 -21.33 -23.30 0.76
N ASP A 720 -21.02 -24.54 1.15
CA ASP A 720 -21.41 -25.74 0.43
C ASP A 720 -22.94 -25.88 0.41
N GLN A 721 -23.60 -25.73 1.56
CA GLN A 721 -25.06 -25.77 1.66
C GLN A 721 -25.73 -24.72 0.76
N GLU A 722 -25.34 -23.44 0.83
CA GLU A 722 -25.93 -22.38 -0.01
C GLU A 722 -25.80 -22.69 -1.51
N LEU A 723 -24.65 -23.21 -1.93
CA LEU A 723 -24.39 -23.53 -3.34
C LEU A 723 -25.12 -24.80 -3.78
N CYS A 724 -25.15 -25.84 -2.94
CA CYS A 724 -25.83 -27.11 -3.21
C CYS A 724 -27.35 -26.96 -3.25
N GLU A 725 -27.95 -26.12 -2.39
CA GLU A 725 -29.37 -25.78 -2.46
C GLU A 725 -29.72 -25.10 -3.81
N ILE A 726 -28.97 -24.07 -4.20
CA ILE A 726 -29.21 -23.29 -5.44
C ILE A 726 -28.94 -24.10 -6.72
N LEU A 727 -27.96 -24.99 -6.71
CA LEU A 727 -27.61 -25.86 -7.84
C LEU A 727 -28.39 -27.18 -7.88
N CYS A 728 -29.13 -27.49 -6.81
CA CYS A 728 -29.75 -28.79 -6.54
C CYS A 728 -28.75 -29.95 -6.64
N MET A 729 -27.66 -29.86 -5.87
CA MET A 729 -26.57 -30.85 -5.82
C MET A 729 -26.43 -31.46 -4.41
N PRO A 730 -25.87 -32.67 -4.27
CA PRO A 730 -25.62 -33.27 -2.96
C PRO A 730 -24.44 -32.59 -2.25
N HIS A 731 -24.58 -32.39 -0.95
CA HIS A 731 -23.56 -31.80 -0.07
C HIS A 731 -22.26 -32.62 -0.02
N TYR A 732 -21.15 -31.95 0.27
CA TYR A 732 -19.84 -32.58 0.46
C TYR A 732 -19.72 -33.23 1.84
N GLU A 733 -19.65 -34.57 1.90
CA GLU A 733 -19.51 -35.31 3.16
C GLU A 733 -18.10 -35.21 3.74
N ILE A 734 -17.99 -34.57 4.91
CA ILE A 734 -16.76 -34.48 5.72
C ILE A 734 -17.12 -34.58 7.21
N ASP A 735 -16.34 -35.32 7.99
CA ASP A 735 -16.62 -35.52 9.41
C ASP A 735 -16.53 -34.22 10.22
N SER A 736 -17.67 -33.78 10.77
CA SER A 736 -17.76 -32.59 11.60
C SER A 736 -17.24 -32.81 13.03
N THR A 737 -17.06 -34.06 13.47
CA THR A 737 -16.68 -34.39 14.84
C THR A 737 -15.17 -34.24 15.08
N SER A 738 -14.32 -34.76 14.20
CA SER A 738 -12.86 -34.60 14.23
C SER A 738 -12.38 -33.20 13.81
N VAL A 739 -11.07 -32.96 13.86
CA VAL A 739 -10.44 -31.73 13.35
C VAL A 739 -9.87 -32.08 11.97
N PRO A 740 -10.28 -31.40 10.88
CA PRO A 740 -9.80 -31.77 9.56
C PRO A 740 -8.30 -31.46 9.40
N SER A 741 -7.65 -32.25 8.56
CA SER A 741 -6.32 -31.93 8.04
C SER A 741 -6.37 -30.73 7.11
N LEU A 742 -5.19 -30.17 6.82
CA LEU A 742 -5.05 -29.12 5.80
C LEU A 742 -5.40 -29.62 4.40
N GLU A 743 -5.23 -30.92 4.13
CA GLU A 743 -5.51 -31.52 2.82
C GLU A 743 -7.02 -31.68 2.59
N GLU A 744 -7.76 -32.16 3.59
CA GLU A 744 -9.23 -32.23 3.52
C GLU A 744 -9.86 -30.84 3.39
N LEU A 745 -9.34 -29.83 4.10
CA LEU A 745 -9.77 -28.44 3.92
C LEU A 745 -9.46 -27.91 2.52
N ASN A 746 -8.29 -28.23 1.94
CA ASN A 746 -7.95 -27.84 0.57
C ASN A 746 -8.87 -28.49 -0.47
N GLN A 747 -9.17 -29.78 -0.33
CA GLN A 747 -10.08 -30.50 -1.22
C GLN A 747 -11.51 -29.95 -1.13
N PHE A 748 -11.98 -29.62 0.08
CA PHE A 748 -13.28 -29.00 0.27
C PHE A 748 -13.34 -27.56 -0.28
N ARG A 749 -12.28 -26.75 -0.10
CA ARG A 749 -12.13 -25.44 -0.77
C ARG A 749 -12.22 -25.57 -2.30
N GLN A 750 -11.61 -26.59 -2.89
CA GLN A 750 -11.67 -26.85 -4.33
C GLN A 750 -13.07 -27.30 -4.78
N HIS A 751 -13.79 -28.09 -3.98
CA HIS A 751 -15.18 -28.44 -4.25
C HIS A 751 -16.09 -27.20 -4.27
N VAL A 752 -16.05 -26.38 -3.20
CA VAL A 752 -16.82 -25.13 -3.10
C VAL A 752 -16.48 -24.15 -4.23
N ALA A 753 -15.22 -24.09 -4.69
CA ALA A 753 -14.84 -23.32 -5.87
C ALA A 753 -15.49 -23.85 -7.16
N THR A 754 -15.48 -25.17 -7.37
CA THR A 754 -16.12 -25.83 -8.52
C THR A 754 -17.63 -25.61 -8.55
N LEU A 755 -18.29 -25.61 -7.39
CA LEU A 755 -19.71 -25.23 -7.27
C LEU A 755 -19.94 -23.76 -7.64
N ARG A 756 -19.08 -22.82 -7.22
CA ARG A 756 -19.19 -21.40 -7.61
C ARG A 756 -19.07 -21.18 -9.11
N GLU A 757 -18.13 -21.85 -9.77
CA GLU A 757 -17.98 -21.81 -11.23
C GLU A 757 -19.22 -22.40 -11.93
N THR A 758 -19.80 -23.47 -11.38
CA THR A 758 -21.05 -24.08 -11.86
C THR A 758 -22.25 -23.13 -11.71
N LYS A 759 -22.37 -22.41 -10.57
CA LYS A 759 -23.41 -21.38 -10.33
C LYS A 759 -23.27 -20.22 -11.32
N ALA A 760 -22.06 -19.75 -11.58
CA ALA A 760 -21.80 -18.69 -12.56
C ALA A 760 -22.20 -19.12 -13.99
N SER A 761 -21.75 -20.30 -14.43
CA SER A 761 -22.04 -20.82 -15.78
C SER A 761 -23.54 -21.07 -16.03
N ARG A 762 -24.24 -21.73 -15.10
CA ARG A 762 -25.69 -21.95 -15.23
C ARG A 762 -26.49 -20.63 -15.18
N ARG A 763 -26.03 -19.63 -14.44
CA ARG A 763 -26.66 -18.30 -14.43
C ARG A 763 -26.49 -17.59 -15.77
N GLU A 764 -25.30 -17.63 -16.37
CA GLU A 764 -25.07 -17.04 -17.70
C GLU A 764 -25.99 -17.67 -18.75
N GLU A 765 -26.15 -19.00 -18.72
CA GLU A 765 -27.12 -19.71 -19.57
C GLU A 765 -28.57 -19.26 -19.30
N PHE A 766 -29.00 -19.22 -18.03
CA PHE A 766 -30.34 -18.76 -17.63
C PHE A 766 -30.64 -17.34 -18.14
N VAL A 767 -29.76 -16.37 -17.88
CA VAL A 767 -29.95 -14.96 -18.26
C VAL A 767 -30.01 -14.80 -19.78
N ASN A 768 -29.17 -15.53 -20.52
CA ASN A 768 -29.19 -15.53 -21.98
C ASN A 768 -30.51 -16.07 -22.53
N ILE A 769 -31.00 -17.20 -22.03
CA ILE A 769 -32.26 -17.81 -22.50
C ILE A 769 -33.48 -16.99 -22.04
N LYS A 770 -33.50 -16.46 -20.80
CA LYS A 770 -34.53 -15.51 -20.29
C LYS A 770 -34.69 -14.33 -21.24
N ARG A 771 -33.57 -13.74 -21.68
CA ARG A 771 -33.57 -12.64 -22.66
C ARG A 771 -34.16 -13.04 -24.03
N GLN A 772 -33.83 -14.23 -24.52
CA GLN A 772 -34.34 -14.74 -25.80
C GLN A 772 -35.85 -15.07 -25.73
N ILE A 773 -36.32 -15.61 -24.60
CA ILE A 773 -37.74 -15.86 -24.33
C ILE A 773 -38.52 -14.55 -24.33
N ILE A 774 -38.05 -13.51 -23.63
CA ILE A 774 -38.70 -12.19 -23.57
C ILE A 774 -38.87 -11.58 -24.97
N LEU A 775 -37.82 -11.63 -25.80
CA LEU A 775 -37.88 -11.14 -27.19
C LEU A 775 -38.89 -11.92 -28.04
N CYS A 776 -38.94 -13.26 -27.90
CA CYS A 776 -39.91 -14.08 -28.63
C CYS A 776 -41.35 -13.84 -28.16
N MET A 777 -41.57 -13.59 -26.87
CA MET A 777 -42.88 -13.21 -26.34
C MET A 777 -43.34 -11.83 -26.85
N GLU A 778 -42.45 -10.83 -26.87
CA GLU A 778 -42.75 -9.48 -27.36
C GLU A 778 -43.12 -9.47 -28.86
N GLU A 779 -42.41 -10.26 -29.67
CA GLU A 779 -42.74 -10.41 -31.10
C GLU A 779 -44.07 -11.13 -31.34
N LEU A 780 -44.40 -12.13 -30.51
CA LEU A 780 -45.66 -12.86 -30.57
C LEU A 780 -46.87 -12.11 -29.98
N GLU A 781 -46.65 -10.99 -29.27
CA GLU A 781 -47.64 -10.33 -28.42
C GLU A 781 -48.21 -11.30 -27.33
N HIS A 782 -47.37 -12.21 -26.81
CA HIS A 782 -47.71 -13.24 -25.80
C HIS A 782 -47.39 -12.78 -24.37
N THR A 783 -48.22 -13.16 -23.39
CA THR A 783 -48.06 -12.84 -21.96
C THR A 783 -47.62 -14.06 -21.15
N PRO A 784 -46.84 -13.90 -20.05
CA PRO A 784 -46.48 -15.01 -19.15
C PRO A 784 -47.69 -15.71 -18.48
N ASP A 785 -48.20 -16.77 -19.11
CA ASP A 785 -49.48 -17.38 -18.76
C ASP A 785 -49.34 -18.52 -17.73
N THR A 786 -48.28 -19.34 -17.81
CA THR A 786 -47.97 -20.36 -16.77
C THR A 786 -47.25 -19.75 -15.56
N SER A 787 -47.16 -20.49 -14.44
CA SER A 787 -46.31 -20.08 -13.30
C SER A 787 -44.87 -19.96 -13.75
N PHE A 788 -44.30 -21.03 -14.33
CA PHE A 788 -42.91 -21.05 -14.79
C PHE A 788 -42.56 -19.91 -15.76
N GLU A 789 -43.47 -19.50 -16.65
CA GLU A 789 -43.26 -18.30 -17.48
C GLU A 789 -43.16 -17.00 -16.64
N ARG A 790 -43.95 -16.84 -15.59
CA ARG A 790 -43.86 -15.69 -14.65
C ARG A 790 -42.61 -15.78 -13.79
N ASP A 791 -42.27 -16.95 -13.26
CA ASP A 791 -41.08 -17.18 -12.44
C ASP A 791 -39.82 -16.85 -13.27
N VAL A 792 -39.80 -17.23 -14.55
CA VAL A 792 -38.73 -16.87 -15.49
C VAL A 792 -38.71 -15.39 -15.85
N VAL A 793 -39.85 -14.79 -16.23
CA VAL A 793 -39.88 -13.44 -16.85
C VAL A 793 -39.97 -12.31 -15.82
N CYS A 794 -40.71 -12.51 -14.72
CA CYS A 794 -41.12 -11.46 -13.79
C CYS A 794 -40.34 -11.44 -12.47
N GLU A 795 -39.72 -12.56 -12.05
CA GLU A 795 -38.93 -12.61 -10.81
C GLU A 795 -37.44 -12.26 -11.03
N ASP A 796 -36.75 -12.04 -9.91
CA ASP A 796 -35.32 -11.68 -9.85
C ASP A 796 -34.43 -12.83 -10.35
N GLU A 797 -33.31 -12.49 -10.99
CA GLU A 797 -32.34 -13.47 -11.48
C GLU A 797 -31.64 -14.24 -10.35
N GLU A 798 -31.55 -13.66 -9.15
CA GLU A 798 -30.96 -14.34 -7.98
C GLU A 798 -31.93 -15.36 -7.33
N ALA A 799 -33.23 -15.28 -7.62
CA ALA A 799 -34.27 -16.11 -6.99
C ALA A 799 -34.52 -17.44 -7.72
N PHE A 800 -34.10 -17.56 -8.99
CA PHE A 800 -34.40 -18.71 -9.83
C PHE A 800 -33.46 -19.90 -9.55
N CYS A 801 -34.01 -21.03 -9.10
CA CYS A 801 -33.21 -22.24 -8.82
C CYS A 801 -32.54 -22.78 -10.10
N LEU A 802 -31.20 -22.81 -10.12
CA LEU A 802 -30.38 -23.15 -11.28
C LEU A 802 -30.20 -24.68 -11.43
N SER A 803 -31.28 -25.45 -11.27
CA SER A 803 -31.27 -26.90 -11.47
C SER A 803 -31.15 -27.25 -12.96
N LEU A 804 -30.57 -28.41 -13.29
CA LEU A 804 -30.47 -28.87 -14.68
C LEU A 804 -31.85 -29.10 -15.32
N GLU A 805 -32.86 -29.46 -14.52
CA GLU A 805 -34.24 -29.61 -14.98
C GLU A 805 -34.87 -28.25 -15.34
N ASN A 806 -34.66 -27.22 -14.51
CA ASN A 806 -35.14 -25.87 -14.77
C ASN A 806 -34.48 -25.23 -16.01
N ILE A 807 -33.19 -25.47 -16.24
CA ILE A 807 -32.50 -25.04 -17.47
C ILE A 807 -33.07 -25.80 -18.69
N ALA A 808 -33.35 -27.10 -18.57
CA ALA A 808 -33.94 -27.88 -19.65
C ALA A 808 -35.38 -27.48 -19.99
N THR A 809 -36.22 -27.15 -19.01
CA THR A 809 -37.59 -26.63 -19.23
C THR A 809 -37.56 -25.21 -19.83
N LEU A 810 -36.60 -24.38 -19.42
CA LEU A 810 -36.34 -23.06 -20.00
C LEU A 810 -35.95 -23.15 -21.49
N GLN A 811 -34.98 -24.02 -21.85
CA GLN A 811 -34.63 -24.30 -23.25
C GLN A 811 -35.83 -24.81 -24.06
N LYS A 812 -36.69 -25.64 -23.45
CA LYS A 812 -37.90 -26.18 -24.10
C LYS A 812 -38.95 -25.10 -24.37
N LEU A 813 -39.14 -24.16 -23.43
CA LEU A 813 -40.03 -23.00 -23.58
C LEU A 813 -39.57 -22.08 -24.73
N LEU A 814 -38.27 -21.77 -24.80
CA LEU A 814 -37.72 -20.98 -25.91
C LEU A 814 -38.04 -21.62 -27.27
N ARG A 815 -37.72 -22.90 -27.46
CA ARG A 815 -37.98 -23.63 -28.72
C ARG A 815 -39.46 -23.62 -29.12
N GLN A 816 -40.37 -23.69 -28.15
CA GLN A 816 -41.81 -23.62 -28.42
C GLN A 816 -42.24 -22.23 -28.94
N LEU A 817 -41.67 -21.15 -28.40
CA LEU A 817 -41.92 -19.78 -28.86
C LEU A 817 -41.30 -19.52 -30.24
N GLU A 818 -40.08 -19.98 -30.50
CA GLU A 818 -39.39 -19.86 -31.79
C GLU A 818 -40.17 -20.54 -32.93
N VAL A 819 -40.68 -21.77 -32.69
CA VAL A 819 -41.54 -22.47 -33.64
C VAL A 819 -42.84 -21.69 -33.92
N ARG A 820 -43.46 -21.12 -32.89
CA ARG A 820 -44.70 -20.32 -33.03
C ARG A 820 -44.46 -19.02 -33.80
N LYS A 821 -43.31 -18.37 -33.60
CA LYS A 821 -42.86 -17.18 -34.32
C LYS A 821 -42.65 -17.46 -35.81
N SER A 822 -41.91 -18.52 -36.15
CA SER A 822 -41.67 -18.90 -37.55
C SER A 822 -42.96 -19.28 -38.31
N GLN A 823 -43.92 -19.94 -37.63
CA GLN A 823 -45.24 -20.23 -38.21
C GLN A 823 -46.04 -18.96 -38.56
N ASN A 824 -45.98 -17.91 -37.73
CA ASN A 824 -46.68 -16.65 -38.03
C ASN A 824 -46.05 -15.90 -39.22
N GLU A 825 -44.72 -15.88 -39.35
CA GLU A 825 -44.05 -15.26 -40.50
C GLU A 825 -44.37 -15.98 -41.81
N ALA A 826 -44.37 -17.32 -41.82
CA ALA A 826 -44.71 -18.11 -43.01
C ALA A 826 -46.12 -17.80 -43.56
N VAL A 827 -47.11 -17.60 -42.69
CA VAL A 827 -48.47 -17.23 -43.12
C VAL A 827 -48.52 -15.78 -43.63
N CYS A 828 -47.75 -14.86 -43.05
CA CYS A 828 -47.71 -13.47 -43.51
C CYS A 828 -47.07 -13.36 -44.91
N GLU A 829 -45.98 -14.07 -45.18
CA GLU A 829 -45.35 -14.07 -46.51
C GLU A 829 -46.27 -14.69 -47.59
N GLY A 830 -47.07 -15.70 -47.25
CA GLY A 830 -48.10 -16.25 -48.14
C GLY A 830 -49.12 -15.20 -48.59
N LEU A 831 -49.64 -14.39 -47.66
CA LEU A 831 -50.56 -13.29 -47.99
C LEU A 831 -49.86 -12.20 -48.83
N ARG A 832 -48.62 -11.83 -48.48
CA ARG A 832 -47.83 -10.86 -49.28
C ARG A 832 -47.63 -11.34 -50.72
N ALA A 833 -47.47 -12.64 -50.96
CA ALA A 833 -47.36 -13.20 -52.31
C ALA A 833 -48.67 -13.03 -53.12
N GLN A 834 -49.83 -13.31 -52.51
CA GLN A 834 -51.14 -13.14 -53.16
C GLN A 834 -51.43 -11.66 -53.52
N ILE A 835 -51.09 -10.72 -52.62
CA ILE A 835 -51.20 -9.28 -52.89
C ILE A 835 -50.36 -8.88 -54.11
N ARG A 836 -49.10 -9.34 -54.20
CA ARG A 836 -48.21 -9.02 -55.33
C ARG A 836 -48.79 -9.52 -56.67
N GLU A 837 -49.33 -10.74 -56.72
CA GLU A 837 -49.95 -11.26 -57.95
C GLU A 837 -51.17 -10.42 -58.36
N LEU A 838 -52.06 -10.09 -57.42
CA LEU A 838 -53.25 -9.28 -57.68
C LEU A 838 -52.88 -7.86 -58.13
N TRP A 839 -51.89 -7.22 -57.51
CA TRP A 839 -51.38 -5.91 -57.92
C TRP A 839 -50.88 -5.88 -59.37
N ASP A 840 -50.16 -6.91 -59.81
CA ASP A 840 -49.60 -7.00 -61.17
C ASP A 840 -50.69 -7.32 -62.22
N ARG A 841 -51.63 -8.22 -61.89
CA ARG A 841 -52.76 -8.57 -62.76
C ARG A 841 -53.77 -7.44 -62.92
N LEU A 842 -53.91 -6.57 -61.92
CA LEU A 842 -54.80 -5.40 -61.95
C LEU A 842 -54.12 -4.09 -62.35
N GLN A 843 -52.82 -4.10 -62.65
CA GLN A 843 -52.03 -2.91 -63.02
C GLN A 843 -52.11 -1.77 -61.98
N ILE A 844 -52.12 -2.12 -60.68
CA ILE A 844 -52.28 -1.16 -59.58
C ILE A 844 -51.10 -0.16 -59.57
N PRO A 845 -51.35 1.17 -59.56
CA PRO A 845 -50.30 2.20 -59.59
C PRO A 845 -49.30 2.08 -58.44
N ALA A 846 -48.04 2.48 -58.69
CA ALA A 846 -46.98 2.44 -57.69
C ALA A 846 -47.32 3.21 -56.40
N GLU A 847 -48.05 4.32 -56.54
CA GLU A 847 -48.53 5.18 -55.44
C GLU A 847 -49.48 4.44 -54.48
N GLU A 848 -50.37 3.58 -54.99
CA GLU A 848 -51.22 2.72 -54.16
C GLU A 848 -50.41 1.59 -53.51
N ARG A 849 -49.41 1.03 -54.22
CA ARG A 849 -48.52 -0.01 -53.67
C ARG A 849 -47.65 0.53 -52.53
N GLU A 850 -47.15 1.76 -52.64
CA GLU A 850 -46.39 2.43 -51.58
C GLU A 850 -47.23 2.73 -50.34
N ALA A 851 -48.52 3.09 -50.51
CA ALA A 851 -49.42 3.34 -49.37
C ALA A 851 -49.58 2.11 -48.45
N VAL A 852 -49.47 0.90 -48.99
CA VAL A 852 -49.56 -0.37 -48.26
C VAL A 852 -48.17 -0.90 -47.81
N ALA A 853 -47.06 -0.28 -48.23
CA ALA A 853 -45.71 -0.80 -47.99
C ALA A 853 -45.37 -0.98 -46.49
N THR A 854 -45.96 -0.17 -45.60
CA THR A 854 -45.81 -0.29 -44.14
C THR A 854 -46.44 -1.55 -43.55
N VAL A 855 -47.40 -2.16 -44.26
CA VAL A 855 -48.06 -3.44 -43.91
C VAL A 855 -47.33 -4.64 -44.52
N MET A 856 -46.47 -4.42 -45.53
CA MET A 856 -45.73 -5.49 -46.20
C MET A 856 -44.51 -6.00 -45.39
N THR A 857 -44.28 -5.51 -44.17
CA THR A 857 -43.14 -5.88 -43.32
C THR A 857 -43.56 -6.34 -41.92
N GLY A 858 -43.05 -7.51 -41.48
CA GLY A 858 -43.28 -8.07 -40.14
C GLY A 858 -44.54 -8.94 -40.00
N SER A 859 -44.61 -9.71 -38.91
CA SER A 859 -45.58 -10.80 -38.74
C SER A 859 -46.45 -10.74 -37.48
N LYS A 860 -46.43 -9.60 -36.76
CA LYS A 860 -47.33 -9.37 -35.61
C LYS A 860 -48.80 -9.49 -36.03
N ALA A 861 -49.68 -9.89 -35.12
CA ALA A 861 -51.08 -10.22 -35.41
C ALA A 861 -51.87 -9.09 -36.12
N LYS A 862 -51.52 -7.83 -35.85
CA LYS A 862 -52.07 -6.63 -36.52
C LYS A 862 -51.69 -6.56 -38.00
N VAL A 863 -50.44 -6.87 -38.34
CA VAL A 863 -49.94 -6.88 -39.72
C VAL A 863 -50.60 -8.00 -40.53
N ARG A 864 -50.70 -9.21 -39.95
CA ARG A 864 -51.41 -10.35 -40.56
C ARG A 864 -52.87 -10.02 -40.92
N LYS A 865 -53.58 -9.29 -40.05
CA LYS A 865 -54.95 -8.83 -40.34
C LYS A 865 -55.01 -7.78 -41.44
N ALA A 866 -54.08 -6.82 -41.46
CA ALA A 866 -54.04 -5.79 -42.49
C ALA A 866 -53.65 -6.34 -43.87
N LEU A 867 -52.80 -7.36 -43.94
CA LEU A 867 -52.49 -8.09 -45.18
C LEU A 867 -53.73 -8.77 -45.78
N GLN A 868 -54.56 -9.42 -44.95
CA GLN A 868 -55.82 -10.04 -45.43
C GLN A 868 -56.76 -8.99 -46.06
N LEU A 869 -56.94 -7.84 -45.40
CA LEU A 869 -57.86 -6.80 -45.88
C LEU A 869 -57.46 -6.18 -47.24
N GLU A 870 -56.16 -6.16 -47.59
CA GLU A 870 -55.72 -5.73 -48.92
C GLU A 870 -55.99 -6.80 -49.99
N VAL A 871 -55.86 -8.09 -49.68
CA VAL A 871 -56.30 -9.18 -50.60
C VAL A 871 -57.78 -9.02 -50.92
N ASP A 872 -58.61 -8.87 -49.88
CA ASP A 872 -60.06 -8.73 -50.00
C ASP A 872 -60.44 -7.49 -50.86
N ARG A 873 -59.72 -6.36 -50.70
CA ARG A 873 -59.92 -5.13 -51.51
C ARG A 873 -59.64 -5.35 -53.00
N LEU A 874 -58.59 -6.09 -53.33
CA LEU A 874 -58.13 -6.26 -54.70
C LEU A 874 -59.06 -7.19 -55.50
N GLU A 875 -59.63 -8.21 -54.86
CA GLU A 875 -60.60 -9.11 -55.52
C GLU A 875 -61.92 -8.39 -55.87
N GLU A 876 -62.38 -7.44 -55.06
CA GLU A 876 -63.51 -6.56 -55.36
C GLU A 876 -63.24 -5.69 -56.61
N LEU A 877 -62.07 -5.06 -56.70
CA LEU A 877 -61.69 -4.17 -57.80
C LEU A 877 -61.61 -4.91 -59.16
N LYS A 878 -61.21 -6.19 -59.15
CA LYS A 878 -61.23 -7.08 -60.33
C LYS A 878 -62.63 -7.19 -60.95
N MET A 879 -63.66 -7.36 -60.14
CA MET A 879 -65.05 -7.52 -60.61
C MET A 879 -65.56 -6.24 -61.29
N GLN A 880 -65.26 -5.07 -60.71
CA GLN A 880 -65.74 -3.78 -61.21
C GLN A 880 -65.15 -3.40 -62.58
N ASN A 881 -63.99 -3.92 -62.96
CA ASN A 881 -63.41 -3.66 -64.28
C ASN A 881 -64.03 -4.51 -65.39
N MET A 882 -64.41 -5.77 -65.13
CA MET A 882 -65.10 -6.61 -66.13
C MET A 882 -66.45 -6.00 -66.57
N LYS A 883 -67.19 -5.40 -65.63
CA LYS A 883 -68.47 -4.73 -65.89
C LYS A 883 -68.38 -3.68 -67.01
N LYS A 884 -67.41 -2.76 -66.89
CA LYS A 884 -67.24 -1.61 -67.80
C LYS A 884 -66.99 -2.03 -69.26
N VAL A 885 -66.31 -3.16 -69.48
CA VAL A 885 -65.99 -3.66 -70.83
C VAL A 885 -67.24 -4.24 -71.50
N ILE A 886 -68.02 -5.04 -70.77
CA ILE A 886 -69.26 -5.66 -71.28
C ILE A 886 -70.29 -4.59 -71.68
N GLU A 887 -70.45 -3.55 -70.86
CA GLU A 887 -71.34 -2.42 -71.14
C GLU A 887 -70.94 -1.67 -72.43
N ALA A 888 -69.65 -1.52 -72.72
CA ALA A 888 -69.17 -0.86 -73.94
C ALA A 888 -69.50 -1.66 -75.21
N ILE A 889 -69.33 -2.99 -75.21
CA ILE A 889 -69.59 -3.83 -76.40
C ILE A 889 -71.08 -3.84 -76.75
N ARG A 890 -71.97 -3.80 -75.74
CA ARG A 890 -73.44 -3.67 -75.95
C ARG A 890 -73.80 -2.44 -76.78
N VAL A 891 -73.14 -1.30 -76.55
CA VAL A 891 -73.38 -0.06 -77.31
C VAL A 891 -73.02 -0.23 -78.79
N GLU A 892 -71.99 -1.00 -79.13
CA GLU A 892 -71.66 -1.27 -80.54
C GLU A 892 -72.62 -2.27 -81.20
N VAL A 893 -73.05 -3.31 -80.47
CA VAL A 893 -74.01 -4.32 -80.96
C VAL A 893 -75.30 -3.65 -81.43
N ALA A 894 -75.82 -2.69 -80.66
CA ALA A 894 -76.98 -1.90 -81.04
C ALA A 894 -76.79 -1.12 -82.37
N GLN A 895 -75.63 -0.48 -82.57
CA GLN A 895 -75.34 0.28 -83.78
C GLN A 895 -75.29 -0.58 -85.05
N TYR A 896 -74.86 -1.84 -84.96
CA TYR A 896 -74.86 -2.75 -86.12
C TYR A 896 -76.24 -3.37 -86.39
N TRP A 897 -77.11 -3.53 -85.39
CA TRP A 897 -78.51 -3.86 -85.63
C TRP A 897 -79.25 -2.76 -86.41
N ASP A 898 -78.97 -1.48 -86.11
CA ASP A 898 -79.54 -0.35 -86.87
C ASP A 898 -79.08 -0.35 -88.33
N LYS A 899 -77.77 -0.48 -88.58
CA LYS A 899 -77.19 -0.52 -89.94
C LYS A 899 -77.69 -1.68 -90.81
N CYS A 900 -78.11 -2.79 -90.19
CA CYS A 900 -78.67 -3.95 -90.88
C CYS A 900 -80.20 -3.94 -90.97
N PHE A 901 -80.88 -2.85 -90.56
CA PHE A 901 -82.35 -2.73 -90.55
C PHE A 901 -83.05 -3.87 -89.77
N TYR A 902 -82.43 -4.35 -88.68
CA TYR A 902 -82.97 -5.45 -87.86
C TYR A 902 -84.26 -5.04 -87.13
N SER A 903 -85.30 -5.87 -87.26
CA SER A 903 -86.56 -5.77 -86.51
C SER A 903 -86.35 -5.96 -85.00
N GLN A 904 -87.34 -5.57 -84.21
CA GLN A 904 -87.33 -5.75 -82.75
C GLN A 904 -87.06 -7.21 -82.34
N GLU A 905 -87.66 -8.16 -83.06
CA GLU A 905 -87.55 -9.60 -82.84
C GLU A 905 -86.12 -10.11 -83.12
N GLN A 906 -85.48 -9.60 -84.18
CA GLN A 906 -84.10 -9.96 -84.53
C GLN A 906 -83.07 -9.49 -83.50
N ARG A 907 -83.38 -8.43 -82.74
CA ARG A 907 -82.53 -7.92 -81.63
C ARG A 907 -82.73 -8.74 -80.36
N GLN A 908 -83.98 -9.09 -80.04
CA GLN A 908 -84.33 -9.90 -78.87
C GLN A 908 -83.74 -11.33 -78.90
N ALA A 909 -83.34 -11.83 -80.07
CA ALA A 909 -82.68 -13.13 -80.22
C ALA A 909 -81.33 -13.22 -79.46
N PHE A 910 -80.63 -12.12 -79.19
CA PHE A 910 -79.37 -12.11 -78.42
C PHE A 910 -79.62 -11.83 -76.93
N ALA A 911 -80.16 -12.81 -76.21
CA ALA A 911 -80.56 -12.69 -74.80
C ALA A 911 -79.43 -12.24 -73.84
N ALA A 912 -78.16 -12.55 -74.15
CA ALA A 912 -77.01 -12.16 -73.32
C ALA A 912 -76.82 -10.64 -73.19
N TYR A 913 -77.40 -9.85 -74.11
CA TYR A 913 -77.45 -8.38 -74.04
C TYR A 913 -78.08 -7.85 -72.74
N TYR A 914 -78.95 -8.64 -72.10
CA TYR A 914 -79.77 -8.20 -70.97
C TYR A 914 -79.36 -8.78 -69.61
N SER A 915 -78.26 -9.55 -69.52
CA SER A 915 -77.75 -10.09 -68.25
C SER A 915 -76.98 -9.04 -67.43
N GLU A 916 -77.09 -9.08 -66.11
CA GLU A 916 -76.32 -8.24 -65.17
C GLU A 916 -75.19 -9.00 -64.44
N ASP A 917 -74.95 -10.28 -64.79
CA ASP A 917 -73.94 -11.13 -64.13
C ASP A 917 -72.57 -10.98 -64.81
N TYR A 918 -71.85 -9.91 -64.46
CA TYR A 918 -70.56 -9.51 -65.05
C TYR A 918 -69.41 -10.50 -64.79
N THR A 919 -69.44 -11.60 -65.55
CA THR A 919 -68.47 -12.70 -65.53
C THR A 919 -67.59 -12.69 -66.79
N GLU A 920 -66.43 -13.33 -66.71
CA GLU A 920 -65.50 -13.50 -67.84
C GLU A 920 -66.14 -14.25 -69.02
N ASN A 921 -67.06 -15.18 -68.74
CA ASN A 921 -67.87 -15.87 -69.75
C ASN A 921 -68.91 -14.93 -70.43
N LEU A 922 -69.50 -13.98 -69.68
CA LEU A 922 -70.44 -13.01 -70.26
C LEU A 922 -69.72 -12.05 -71.23
N LEU A 923 -68.45 -11.71 -70.98
CA LEU A 923 -67.63 -10.90 -71.88
C LEU A 923 -67.42 -11.59 -73.24
N GLN A 924 -66.99 -12.86 -73.23
CA GLN A 924 -66.73 -13.64 -74.45
C GLN A 924 -67.97 -13.75 -75.36
N LEU A 925 -69.18 -13.84 -74.79
CA LEU A 925 -70.43 -13.86 -75.55
C LEU A 925 -70.73 -12.55 -76.27
N HIS A 926 -70.31 -11.40 -75.72
CA HIS A 926 -70.51 -10.09 -76.36
C HIS A 926 -69.50 -9.84 -77.47
N ASP A 927 -68.22 -10.18 -77.27
CA ASP A 927 -67.18 -10.10 -78.30
C ASP A 927 -67.53 -10.95 -79.54
N ALA A 928 -68.08 -12.15 -79.33
CA ALA A 928 -68.52 -13.03 -80.42
C ALA A 928 -69.66 -12.42 -81.26
N GLU A 929 -70.66 -11.82 -80.62
CA GLU A 929 -71.83 -11.25 -81.31
C GLU A 929 -71.48 -9.99 -82.11
N ILE A 930 -70.66 -9.08 -81.56
CA ILE A 930 -70.26 -7.88 -82.30
C ILE A 930 -69.44 -8.21 -83.55
N VAL A 931 -68.56 -9.23 -83.48
CA VAL A 931 -67.83 -9.75 -84.66
C VAL A 931 -68.80 -10.34 -85.69
N ARG A 932 -69.79 -11.13 -85.27
CA ARG A 932 -70.81 -11.71 -86.15
C ARG A 932 -71.62 -10.64 -86.90
N LEU A 933 -72.06 -9.59 -86.20
CA LEU A 933 -72.85 -8.50 -86.77
C LEU A 933 -72.03 -7.61 -87.71
N ARG A 934 -70.79 -7.27 -87.34
CA ARG A 934 -69.84 -6.53 -88.20
C ARG A 934 -69.63 -7.25 -89.54
N ASN A 935 -69.44 -8.58 -89.50
CA ASN A 935 -69.25 -9.38 -90.71
C ASN A 935 -70.53 -9.45 -91.57
N TYR A 936 -71.70 -9.64 -90.96
CA TYR A 936 -72.97 -9.69 -91.70
C TYR A 936 -73.25 -8.40 -92.46
N TYR A 937 -72.94 -7.23 -91.88
CA TYR A 937 -73.11 -5.94 -92.53
C TYR A 937 -72.22 -5.78 -93.78
N GLU A 938 -70.90 -6.02 -93.66
CA GLU A 938 -69.95 -5.78 -94.76
C GLU A 938 -70.20 -6.72 -95.97
N VAL A 939 -70.62 -7.96 -95.74
CA VAL A 939 -70.96 -8.91 -96.83
C VAL A 939 -72.18 -8.45 -97.64
N HIS A 940 -73.17 -7.79 -97.01
CA HIS A 940 -74.45 -7.41 -97.63
C HIS A 940 -74.54 -5.92 -97.97
N LYS A 941 -73.41 -5.20 -97.87
CA LYS A 941 -73.32 -3.74 -97.86
C LYS A 941 -73.94 -3.06 -99.07
N GLU A 942 -73.77 -3.59 -100.27
CA GLU A 942 -74.36 -3.00 -101.49
C GLU A 942 -75.91 -3.00 -101.47
N LEU A 943 -76.53 -3.99 -100.81
CA LEU A 943 -77.99 -4.03 -100.68
C LEU A 943 -78.47 -3.00 -99.66
N PHE A 944 -77.85 -2.94 -98.47
CA PHE A 944 -78.21 -1.97 -97.43
C PHE A 944 -77.93 -0.52 -97.86
N GLU A 945 -76.78 -0.24 -98.49
CA GLU A 945 -76.51 1.07 -99.09
C GLU A 945 -77.48 1.40 -100.24
N GLY A 946 -77.90 0.40 -101.01
CA GLY A 946 -78.87 0.59 -102.09
C GLY A 946 -80.25 1.01 -101.56
N VAL A 947 -80.77 0.29 -100.56
CA VAL A 947 -82.00 0.65 -99.82
C VAL A 947 -81.91 2.07 -99.28
N GLN A 948 -80.81 2.42 -98.61
CA GLN A 948 -80.59 3.76 -98.06
C GLN A 948 -80.59 4.83 -99.17
N LYS A 949 -79.90 4.59 -100.29
CA LYS A 949 -79.87 5.52 -101.44
C LYS A 949 -81.26 5.71 -102.08
N TRP A 950 -82.13 4.69 -102.05
CA TRP A 950 -83.53 4.85 -102.45
C TRP A 950 -84.33 5.66 -101.44
N GLU A 951 -84.27 5.36 -100.14
CA GLU A 951 -84.95 6.14 -99.10
C GLU A 951 -84.57 7.63 -99.13
N GLU A 952 -83.28 7.93 -99.27
CA GLU A 952 -82.77 9.30 -99.39
C GLU A 952 -83.30 9.99 -100.65
N SER A 953 -83.31 9.29 -101.79
CA SER A 953 -83.85 9.80 -103.06
C SER A 953 -85.36 10.04 -103.00
N TRP A 954 -86.11 9.16 -102.32
CA TRP A 954 -87.55 9.25 -102.12
C TRP A 954 -87.90 10.42 -101.20
N ARG A 955 -87.21 10.54 -100.07
CA ARG A 955 -87.32 11.65 -99.10
C ARG A 955 -87.05 13.00 -99.77
N LEU A 956 -86.03 13.07 -100.63
CA LEU A 956 -85.70 14.28 -101.39
C LEU A 956 -86.77 14.62 -102.46
N PHE A 957 -87.35 13.60 -103.12
CA PHE A 957 -88.46 13.78 -104.06
C PHE A 957 -89.72 14.33 -103.37
N LEU A 958 -90.10 13.77 -102.21
CA LEU A 958 -91.21 14.30 -101.39
C LEU A 958 -90.95 15.74 -100.94
N GLU A 959 -89.70 16.09 -100.58
CA GLU A 959 -89.37 17.47 -100.21
C GLU A 959 -89.52 18.45 -101.40
N PHE A 960 -89.22 18.02 -102.64
CA PHE A 960 -89.47 18.81 -103.84
C PHE A 960 -90.96 18.92 -104.20
N GLU A 961 -91.79 17.89 -103.97
CA GLU A 961 -93.26 17.99 -104.09
C GLU A 961 -93.83 18.99 -103.07
N ARG A 962 -93.35 18.96 -101.82
CA ARG A 962 -93.72 19.94 -100.79
C ARG A 962 -93.34 21.36 -101.19
N LYS A 963 -92.10 21.59 -101.65
CA LYS A 963 -91.62 22.90 -102.14
C LYS A 963 -92.39 23.40 -103.37
N ALA A 964 -92.77 22.51 -104.30
CA ALA A 964 -93.57 22.87 -105.47
C ALA A 964 -95.01 23.30 -105.13
N SER A 965 -95.52 22.94 -103.94
CA SER A 965 -96.89 23.20 -103.50
C SER A 965 -97.07 24.56 -102.80
N ASP A 966 -95.97 25.20 -102.38
CA ASP A 966 -95.92 26.41 -101.56
C ASP A 966 -96.25 27.70 -102.35
N PRO A 967 -97.28 28.49 -101.96
CA PRO A 967 -97.64 29.75 -102.63
C PRO A 967 -96.54 30.84 -102.62
N SER A 968 -95.60 30.80 -101.67
CA SER A 968 -94.54 31.81 -101.53
C SER A 968 -93.43 31.69 -102.58
N ARG A 969 -93.37 30.56 -103.30
CA ARG A 969 -92.31 30.17 -104.25
C ARG A 969 -91.98 31.23 -105.31
N PHE A 970 -92.95 32.06 -105.72
CA PHE A 970 -92.77 33.06 -106.79
C PHE A 970 -92.00 34.33 -106.39
N THR A 971 -91.63 34.50 -105.12
CA THR A 971 -90.96 35.73 -104.62
C THR A 971 -89.49 35.87 -105.05
N ASN A 972 -88.82 34.77 -105.42
CA ASN A 972 -87.38 34.74 -105.67
C ASN A 972 -87.00 34.97 -107.15
N ARG A 973 -86.74 36.23 -107.53
CA ARG A 973 -86.17 36.61 -108.85
C ARG A 973 -84.71 36.15 -109.00
N GLY A 974 -84.48 34.90 -109.40
CA GLY A 974 -83.11 34.37 -109.56
C GLY A 974 -82.93 33.05 -110.32
N GLY A 975 -83.94 32.55 -111.03
CA GLY A 975 -83.82 31.34 -111.89
C GLY A 975 -83.78 29.98 -111.17
N ASN A 976 -83.80 29.94 -109.83
CA ASN A 976 -83.76 28.68 -109.07
C ASN A 976 -84.97 27.75 -109.33
N LEU A 977 -86.17 28.28 -109.61
CA LEU A 977 -87.33 27.46 -110.00
C LEU A 977 -86.99 26.50 -111.16
N LEU A 978 -86.23 26.96 -112.16
CA LEU A 978 -85.86 26.16 -113.32
C LEU A 978 -84.85 25.06 -112.98
N LYS A 979 -84.06 25.22 -111.91
CA LYS A 979 -83.19 24.17 -111.36
C LYS A 979 -84.00 23.14 -110.58
N GLU A 980 -84.89 23.59 -109.69
CA GLU A 980 -85.80 22.73 -108.91
C GLU A 980 -86.65 21.84 -109.83
N GLU A 981 -87.34 22.43 -110.82
CA GLU A 981 -88.21 21.68 -111.73
C GLU A 981 -87.40 20.66 -112.57
N LYS A 982 -86.16 21.02 -112.96
CA LYS A 982 -85.26 20.13 -113.72
C LYS A 982 -84.64 19.03 -112.84
N GLN A 983 -84.44 19.27 -111.55
CA GLN A 983 -84.02 18.24 -110.58
C GLN A 983 -85.17 17.31 -110.21
N ARG A 984 -86.37 17.84 -109.95
CA ARG A 984 -87.62 17.09 -109.78
C ARG A 984 -87.88 16.17 -110.97
N ALA A 985 -87.83 16.70 -112.20
CA ALA A 985 -88.00 15.91 -113.42
C ALA A 985 -86.86 14.90 -113.69
N LYS A 986 -85.68 15.07 -113.06
CA LYS A 986 -84.62 14.06 -113.04
C LYS A 986 -84.94 12.95 -112.02
N LEU A 987 -85.29 13.30 -110.79
CA LEU A 987 -85.65 12.34 -109.73
C LEU A 987 -86.84 11.46 -110.15
N GLN A 988 -87.89 12.05 -110.73
CA GLN A 988 -89.04 11.32 -111.27
C GLN A 988 -88.71 10.38 -112.45
N LYS A 989 -87.50 10.46 -113.01
CA LYS A 989 -86.93 9.53 -114.01
C LYS A 989 -85.80 8.64 -113.47
N THR A 990 -85.42 8.83 -112.21
CA THR A 990 -84.29 8.13 -111.57
C THR A 990 -84.77 7.19 -110.47
N LEU A 991 -85.83 7.55 -109.72
CA LEU A 991 -86.45 6.69 -108.71
C LEU A 991 -86.91 5.34 -109.31
N PRO A 992 -87.71 5.28 -110.40
CA PRO A 992 -88.06 4.00 -111.02
C PRO A 992 -86.86 3.17 -111.50
N LYS A 993 -85.74 3.82 -111.84
CA LYS A 993 -84.50 3.12 -112.23
C LYS A 993 -83.75 2.53 -111.04
N LEU A 994 -83.72 3.26 -109.92
CA LEU A 994 -83.17 2.74 -108.66
C LEU A 994 -84.04 1.59 -108.14
N GLU A 995 -85.35 1.70 -108.26
CA GLU A 995 -86.32 0.64 -107.91
C GLU A 995 -86.11 -0.62 -108.76
N GLU A 996 -85.95 -0.47 -110.08
CA GLU A 996 -85.73 -1.57 -111.02
C GLU A 996 -84.33 -2.20 -110.86
N GLU A 997 -83.29 -1.40 -110.57
CA GLU A 997 -81.94 -1.90 -110.24
C GLU A 997 -81.92 -2.62 -108.88
N LEU A 998 -82.54 -2.05 -107.84
CA LEU A 998 -82.66 -2.69 -106.53
C LEU A 998 -83.47 -3.98 -106.60
N LYS A 999 -84.58 -3.98 -107.33
CA LYS A 999 -85.37 -5.18 -107.59
C LYS A 999 -84.51 -6.28 -108.21
N ALA A 1000 -83.77 -5.98 -109.27
CA ALA A 1000 -82.90 -6.96 -109.93
C ALA A 1000 -81.79 -7.51 -109.00
N ARG A 1001 -81.19 -6.65 -108.16
CA ARG A 1001 -80.18 -7.04 -107.16
C ARG A 1001 -80.78 -7.90 -106.03
N ILE A 1002 -81.94 -7.51 -105.51
CA ILE A 1002 -82.65 -8.23 -104.44
C ILE A 1002 -83.17 -9.58 -104.96
N GLU A 1003 -83.81 -9.63 -106.13
CA GLU A 1003 -84.26 -10.88 -106.75
C GLU A 1003 -83.10 -11.82 -107.12
N MET A 1004 -81.87 -11.32 -107.24
CA MET A 1004 -80.66 -12.15 -107.36
C MET A 1004 -80.25 -12.72 -105.99
N TRP A 1005 -80.13 -11.86 -104.98
CA TRP A 1005 -79.77 -12.26 -103.62
C TRP A 1005 -80.78 -13.24 -103.00
N GLU A 1006 -82.09 -13.00 -103.13
CA GLU A 1006 -83.14 -13.88 -102.61
C GLU A 1006 -83.09 -15.29 -103.23
N ARG A 1007 -82.66 -15.41 -104.51
CA ARG A 1007 -82.43 -16.71 -105.17
C ARG A 1007 -81.18 -17.41 -104.64
N GLU A 1008 -80.07 -16.69 -104.51
CA GLU A 1008 -78.81 -17.26 -104.02
C GLU A 1008 -78.90 -17.71 -102.55
N HIS A 1009 -79.58 -16.93 -101.72
CA HIS A 1009 -79.64 -17.14 -100.27
C HIS A 1009 -80.92 -17.86 -99.81
N SER A 1010 -81.85 -18.14 -100.74
CA SER A 1010 -83.14 -18.82 -100.48
C SER A 1010 -83.95 -18.22 -99.33
N LYS A 1011 -83.83 -16.90 -99.12
CA LYS A 1011 -84.43 -16.15 -98.01
C LYS A 1011 -84.88 -14.79 -98.50
N ALA A 1012 -86.03 -14.32 -98.01
CA ALA A 1012 -86.55 -13.00 -98.35
C ALA A 1012 -85.66 -11.87 -97.79
N PHE A 1013 -85.44 -10.83 -98.59
CA PHE A 1013 -84.73 -9.62 -98.16
C PHE A 1013 -85.73 -8.65 -97.52
N VAL A 1014 -85.67 -8.57 -96.19
CA VAL A 1014 -86.57 -7.73 -95.39
C VAL A 1014 -85.86 -6.48 -94.87
N VAL A 1015 -86.54 -5.35 -94.97
CA VAL A 1015 -86.14 -4.06 -94.39
C VAL A 1015 -87.14 -3.74 -93.29
N ASN A 1016 -86.69 -3.65 -92.04
CA ASN A 1016 -87.54 -3.47 -90.86
C ASN A 1016 -88.69 -4.51 -90.71
N GLY A 1017 -88.56 -5.69 -91.36
CA GLY A 1017 -89.54 -6.79 -91.33
C GLY A 1017 -90.44 -6.93 -92.56
N GLN A 1018 -90.50 -5.95 -93.46
CA GLN A 1018 -91.30 -5.98 -94.70
C GLN A 1018 -90.39 -6.21 -95.93
N LYS A 1019 -90.91 -6.79 -97.02
CA LYS A 1019 -90.12 -6.86 -98.27
C LYS A 1019 -89.96 -5.49 -98.89
N PHE A 1020 -88.76 -5.19 -99.38
CA PHE A 1020 -88.44 -3.86 -99.91
C PHE A 1020 -89.39 -3.39 -101.04
N MET A 1021 -89.77 -4.26 -101.98
CA MET A 1021 -90.67 -3.88 -103.08
C MET A 1021 -92.11 -3.60 -102.64
N GLU A 1022 -92.57 -4.21 -101.54
CA GLU A 1022 -93.89 -3.94 -100.95
C GLU A 1022 -93.87 -2.54 -100.31
N TYR A 1023 -92.83 -2.26 -99.51
CA TYR A 1023 -92.59 -0.95 -98.91
C TYR A 1023 -92.50 0.18 -99.97
N VAL A 1024 -91.71 -0.01 -101.04
CA VAL A 1024 -91.61 0.93 -102.18
C VAL A 1024 -92.99 1.23 -102.79
N THR A 1025 -93.81 0.20 -102.99
CA THR A 1025 -95.14 0.34 -103.60
C THR A 1025 -96.09 1.11 -102.67
N GLU A 1026 -96.08 0.79 -101.39
CA GLU A 1026 -96.88 1.44 -100.34
C GLU A 1026 -96.55 2.94 -100.21
N GLN A 1027 -95.27 3.31 -100.29
CA GLN A 1027 -94.84 4.71 -100.30
C GLN A 1027 -95.41 5.50 -101.50
N TRP A 1028 -95.36 4.94 -102.72
CA TRP A 1028 -95.93 5.58 -103.91
C TRP A 1028 -97.46 5.71 -103.83
N GLU A 1029 -98.15 4.69 -103.33
CA GLU A 1029 -99.61 4.66 -103.15
C GLU A 1029 -100.08 5.76 -102.16
N MET A 1030 -99.38 5.90 -101.03
CA MET A 1030 -99.62 6.94 -100.02
C MET A 1030 -99.45 8.35 -100.58
N HIS A 1031 -98.36 8.62 -101.33
CA HIS A 1031 -98.15 9.91 -101.97
C HIS A 1031 -99.25 10.25 -103.00
N ARG A 1032 -99.79 9.25 -103.72
CA ARG A 1032 -100.93 9.46 -104.64
C ARG A 1032 -102.18 9.92 -103.89
N LEU A 1033 -102.53 9.24 -102.79
CA LEU A 1033 -103.70 9.54 -101.96
C LEU A 1033 -103.63 10.92 -101.30
N GLU A 1034 -102.46 11.32 -100.81
CA GLU A 1034 -102.25 12.64 -100.21
C GLU A 1034 -102.44 13.78 -101.23
N LYS A 1035 -102.00 13.55 -102.48
CA LYS A 1035 -102.09 14.55 -103.55
C LYS A 1035 -103.52 14.79 -104.05
N GLU A 1036 -104.40 13.78 -104.00
CA GLU A 1036 -105.83 13.98 -104.25
C GLU A 1036 -106.51 14.77 -103.12
N ARG A 1037 -106.18 14.45 -101.86
CA ARG A 1037 -106.74 15.14 -100.68
C ARG A 1037 -106.48 16.65 -100.72
N ALA A 1038 -105.24 17.05 -101.05
CA ALA A 1038 -104.84 18.45 -101.18
C ALA A 1038 -105.57 19.21 -102.33
N LYS A 1039 -106.04 18.49 -103.36
CA LYS A 1039 -106.79 19.07 -104.50
C LYS A 1039 -108.21 19.45 -104.11
N GLN A 1040 -108.86 18.66 -103.25
CA GLN A 1040 -110.23 18.90 -102.78
C GLN A 1040 -110.31 20.12 -101.85
N GLU A 1041 -109.36 20.28 -100.91
CA GLU A 1041 -109.31 21.44 -99.99
C GLU A 1041 -109.24 22.79 -100.71
N ARG A 1042 -108.46 22.89 -101.80
CA ARG A 1042 -108.30 24.15 -102.56
C ARG A 1042 -109.61 24.64 -103.19
N GLN A 1043 -110.48 23.73 -103.65
CA GLN A 1043 -111.79 24.13 -104.19
C GLN A 1043 -112.72 24.66 -103.09
N LEU A 1044 -112.70 24.06 -101.89
CA LEU A 1044 -113.55 24.48 -100.78
C LEU A 1044 -113.18 25.88 -100.25
N LYS A 1045 -111.88 26.23 -100.22
CA LYS A 1045 -111.40 27.55 -99.79
C LYS A 1045 -111.84 28.69 -100.71
N ASN A 1046 -111.72 28.53 -102.04
CA ASN A 1046 -112.09 29.58 -102.98
C ASN A 1046 -113.58 29.96 -102.89
N LYS A 1047 -114.48 29.00 -102.65
CA LYS A 1047 -115.92 29.28 -102.60
C LYS A 1047 -116.31 30.21 -101.44
N LYS A 1048 -115.72 30.01 -100.25
CA LYS A 1048 -115.96 30.86 -99.07
C LYS A 1048 -115.40 32.29 -99.21
N GLN A 1049 -114.31 32.46 -99.97
CA GLN A 1049 -113.71 33.78 -100.15
C GLN A 1049 -114.61 34.70 -100.97
N THR A 1050 -115.21 34.20 -102.06
CA THR A 1050 -116.15 34.97 -102.90
C THR A 1050 -117.39 35.43 -102.12
N GLU A 1051 -117.93 34.60 -101.24
CA GLU A 1051 -119.07 34.96 -100.36
C GLU A 1051 -118.70 36.09 -99.38
N THR A 1052 -117.43 36.19 -98.98
CA THR A 1052 -116.95 37.19 -98.01
C THR A 1052 -116.66 38.54 -98.68
N GLU A 1053 -116.07 38.53 -99.88
CA GLU A 1053 -115.63 39.75 -100.58
C GLU A 1053 -116.79 40.55 -101.21
N MET A 1054 -117.98 39.97 -101.38
CA MET A 1054 -119.18 40.73 -101.76
C MET A 1054 -119.75 41.60 -100.63
N LEU A 1055 -119.44 41.30 -99.36
CA LEU A 1055 -120.17 41.85 -98.22
C LEU A 1055 -119.58 43.16 -97.66
N TYR A 1056 -118.28 43.38 -97.86
CA TYR A 1056 -117.57 44.57 -97.34
C TYR A 1056 -116.57 45.13 -98.36
N GLY A 1057 -116.94 46.24 -99.01
CA GLY A 1057 -116.12 46.92 -100.02
C GLY A 1057 -114.79 47.48 -99.48
N SER A 1058 -113.79 47.57 -100.34
CA SER A 1058 -112.37 47.74 -99.97
C SER A 1058 -111.83 49.18 -100.07
N THR A 1059 -110.76 49.49 -99.33
CA THR A 1059 -110.05 50.79 -99.35
C THR A 1059 -108.51 50.65 -99.33
N PRO A 1060 -107.72 51.57 -99.94
CA PRO A 1060 -106.30 51.29 -100.22
C PRO A 1060 -105.25 52.31 -99.66
N ARG A 1061 -104.22 51.75 -99.01
CA ARG A 1061 -102.78 52.12 -99.03
C ARG A 1061 -102.27 53.60 -98.88
N THR A 1062 -101.57 53.83 -97.74
CA THR A 1062 -100.17 54.41 -97.60
C THR A 1062 -99.90 55.92 -97.82
N PRO A 1063 -98.71 56.47 -97.44
CA PRO A 1063 -97.92 56.32 -96.18
C PRO A 1063 -97.27 57.64 -95.63
N ASN A 1064 -96.86 57.72 -94.35
CA ASN A 1064 -96.01 58.76 -93.71
C ASN A 1064 -95.68 58.36 -92.22
N LYS A 1065 -94.68 58.85 -91.44
CA LYS A 1065 -93.38 59.56 -91.64
C LYS A 1065 -92.52 59.53 -90.33
N ARG A 1066 -91.21 59.82 -90.37
CA ARG A 1066 -90.36 60.33 -89.23
C ARG A 1066 -89.32 61.35 -89.76
N ARG A 1067 -88.69 62.13 -88.86
CA ARG A 1067 -87.62 63.16 -89.09
C ARG A 1067 -86.43 62.85 -88.15
N GLY A 1068 -85.21 63.42 -88.26
CA GLY A 1068 -84.68 64.52 -89.10
C GLY A 1068 -84.11 65.67 -88.22
N PRO A 1069 -83.13 66.49 -88.64
CA PRO A 1069 -82.71 66.79 -90.02
C PRO A 1069 -81.20 66.55 -90.36
N THR A 1070 -80.86 66.69 -91.65
CA THR A 1070 -79.50 66.90 -92.27
C THR A 1070 -78.36 65.91 -91.93
N PRO A 1071 -77.74 65.32 -92.96
CA PRO A 1071 -76.51 65.92 -93.51
C PRO A 1071 -76.57 66.21 -95.02
N SER A 1072 -75.54 66.88 -95.56
CA SER A 1072 -75.45 67.33 -96.96
C SER A 1072 -74.72 66.37 -97.90
N THR A 1073 -75.36 66.03 -99.01
CA THR A 1073 -74.82 65.47 -100.27
C THR A 1073 -74.21 66.59 -101.14
N PRO A 1074 -73.72 66.38 -102.39
CA PRO A 1074 -73.68 65.15 -103.20
C PRO A 1074 -72.33 64.81 -103.87
N GLY A 1075 -72.30 63.69 -104.59
CA GLY A 1075 -71.40 63.51 -105.73
C GLY A 1075 -72.19 63.19 -107.00
N LYS A 1076 -72.04 63.99 -108.07
CA LYS A 1076 -71.83 63.51 -109.46
C LYS A 1076 -71.67 64.64 -110.50
N VAL A 1077 -70.47 64.70 -111.08
CA VAL A 1077 -70.18 64.79 -112.53
C VAL A 1077 -70.94 65.83 -113.38
N ARG A 1078 -70.20 66.86 -113.82
CA ARG A 1078 -70.40 67.55 -115.10
C ARG A 1078 -69.57 66.83 -116.19
N LYS A 1079 -70.02 66.85 -117.45
CA LYS A 1079 -69.31 66.27 -118.62
C LYS A 1079 -68.08 67.11 -119.05
N LEU A 1080 -67.23 66.49 -119.89
CA LEU A 1080 -66.08 67.06 -120.66
C LEU A 1080 -64.84 67.38 -119.79
N ASN A 1081 -63.62 66.85 -120.02
CA ASN A 1081 -63.02 66.09 -121.14
C ASN A 1081 -62.46 64.72 -120.65
N THR A 1082 -62.31 63.61 -121.41
CA THR A 1082 -61.38 63.33 -122.56
C THR A 1082 -59.91 63.60 -122.18
N THR A 1083 -58.93 62.69 -122.33
CA THR A 1083 -58.73 61.60 -123.33
C THR A 1083 -57.93 60.37 -122.81
N THR A 1084 -58.30 59.18 -123.31
CA THR A 1084 -57.46 58.03 -123.79
C THR A 1084 -56.43 57.30 -122.89
N MET A 1085 -56.11 56.08 -123.31
CA MET A 1085 -55.14 55.11 -122.76
C MET A 1085 -53.66 55.39 -123.14
N SER A 1086 -52.77 54.68 -122.43
CA SER A 1086 -51.49 54.09 -122.87
C SER A 1086 -50.22 54.96 -123.10
N ASN A 1087 -49.12 54.45 -122.54
CA ASN A 1087 -47.71 54.53 -122.96
C ASN A 1087 -47.01 55.90 -123.16
N ALA A 1088 -46.01 56.19 -122.31
CA ALA A 1088 -44.67 56.58 -122.77
C ALA A 1088 -43.58 56.48 -121.67
N THR A 1089 -42.40 56.06 -122.12
CA THR A 1089 -41.10 55.76 -121.49
C THR A 1089 -40.34 56.88 -120.75
N ALA A 1090 -39.52 56.43 -119.78
CA ALA A 1090 -38.08 56.72 -119.58
C ALA A 1090 -37.54 57.87 -118.67
N ASN A 1091 -36.47 57.46 -117.96
CA ASN A 1091 -35.25 58.19 -117.56
C ASN A 1091 -35.27 59.36 -116.54
N SER A 1092 -35.07 58.97 -115.27
CA SER A 1092 -33.74 59.05 -114.60
C SER A 1092 -33.51 60.03 -113.43
N SER A 1093 -32.71 59.50 -112.49
CA SER A 1093 -31.63 60.19 -111.75
C SER A 1093 -31.84 60.83 -110.36
N ILE A 1094 -30.81 60.61 -109.53
CA ILE A 1094 -30.33 61.38 -108.36
C ILE A 1094 -30.92 61.08 -106.95
N ARG A 1095 -30.00 61.22 -105.97
CA ARG A 1095 -30.02 61.09 -104.48
C ARG A 1095 -30.69 62.32 -103.80
N PRO A 1096 -30.70 62.59 -102.45
CA PRO A 1096 -30.02 61.99 -101.28
C PRO A 1096 -30.97 61.42 -100.17
N VAL A 1097 -30.58 60.63 -99.16
CA VAL A 1097 -29.51 60.61 -98.11
C VAL A 1097 -29.79 61.49 -96.88
N PHE A 1098 -29.75 60.87 -95.69
CA PHE A 1098 -29.19 61.25 -94.35
C PHE A 1098 -30.02 60.54 -93.24
N SER A 1099 -29.53 60.01 -92.09
CA SER A 1099 -28.21 59.59 -91.58
C SER A 1099 -28.37 59.15 -90.10
N GLY A 1100 -27.66 58.07 -89.71
CA GLY A 1100 -27.37 57.66 -88.31
C GLY A 1100 -28.52 57.02 -87.51
N THR A 1101 -28.40 56.63 -86.22
CA THR A 1101 -27.25 56.40 -85.29
C THR A 1101 -27.82 55.69 -84.01
N VAL A 1102 -27.12 54.99 -83.09
CA VAL A 1102 -25.69 54.72 -82.77
C VAL A 1102 -25.52 53.23 -82.34
N TYR A 1103 -24.27 52.79 -82.09
CA TYR A 1103 -23.82 51.57 -81.37
C TYR A 1103 -24.04 51.68 -79.81
N ARG A 1104 -23.61 50.80 -78.88
CA ARG A 1104 -22.55 49.75 -78.83
C ARG A 1104 -22.68 48.82 -77.59
N SER A 1105 -22.02 47.65 -77.58
CA SER A 1105 -21.70 46.85 -76.37
C SER A 1105 -20.47 47.39 -75.61
N PRO A 1106 -20.22 47.00 -74.33
CA PRO A 1106 -19.25 45.90 -74.06
C PRO A 1106 -19.51 45.09 -72.74
N VAL A 1107 -18.51 44.29 -72.32
CA VAL A 1107 -18.50 43.31 -71.21
C VAL A 1107 -17.74 43.81 -69.96
N SER A 1108 -18.19 43.46 -68.74
CA SER A 1108 -17.35 43.36 -67.53
C SER A 1108 -18.00 42.54 -66.38
N ARG A 1109 -17.29 42.36 -65.25
CA ARG A 1109 -17.47 41.29 -64.23
C ARG A 1109 -17.97 41.76 -62.84
N LEU A 1110 -18.52 40.80 -62.07
CA LEU A 1110 -18.45 40.62 -60.58
C LEU A 1110 -19.42 41.45 -59.66
N PRO A 1111 -19.56 41.10 -58.34
CA PRO A 1111 -20.75 41.33 -57.47
C PRO A 1111 -20.48 42.43 -56.37
N PRO A 1112 -21.03 42.46 -55.11
CA PRO A 1112 -22.09 41.68 -54.41
C PRO A 1112 -23.05 42.44 -53.44
N SER A 1113 -23.97 41.68 -52.81
CA SER A 1113 -24.47 41.79 -51.40
C SER A 1113 -25.17 43.05 -50.84
N GLY A 1114 -26.28 42.83 -50.10
CA GLY A 1114 -26.88 43.76 -49.13
C GLY A 1114 -28.23 44.39 -49.55
N SER A 1115 -29.17 44.75 -48.64
CA SER A 1115 -29.20 44.56 -47.18
C SER A 1115 -30.61 44.68 -46.55
N LYS A 1116 -30.72 44.31 -45.27
CA LYS A 1116 -31.86 44.50 -44.31
C LYS A 1116 -32.26 45.99 -44.10
N PRO A 1117 -33.39 46.31 -43.42
CA PRO A 1117 -33.33 46.45 -41.94
C PRO A 1117 -34.36 45.69 -41.04
N VAL A 1118 -35.03 46.35 -40.08
CA VAL A 1118 -35.16 45.88 -38.67
C VAL A 1118 -36.33 46.50 -37.86
N ILE A 1119 -36.93 45.76 -36.90
CA ILE A 1119 -37.68 46.18 -35.65
C ILE A 1119 -38.17 44.89 -34.90
N THR A 1120 -37.66 44.43 -33.74
CA THR A 1120 -37.92 44.76 -32.29
C THR A 1120 -39.37 44.55 -31.80
N SER A 1121 -39.73 44.00 -30.61
CA SER A 1121 -39.05 43.46 -29.38
C SER A 1121 -40.10 42.59 -28.58
N THR A 1122 -39.86 41.80 -27.50
CA THR A 1122 -39.38 42.11 -26.11
C THR A 1122 -39.16 40.84 -25.23
N CYS A 1123 -38.36 40.95 -24.14
CA CYS A 1123 -38.38 40.19 -22.84
C CYS A 1123 -38.24 38.63 -22.77
N SER A 1124 -37.80 37.98 -21.66
CA SER A 1124 -36.88 38.36 -20.54
C SER A 1124 -36.53 37.20 -19.56
N GLY A 1125 -35.24 36.86 -19.37
CA GLY A 1125 -34.69 36.13 -18.19
C GLY A 1125 -34.99 34.61 -18.07
N LYS A 1126 -34.37 33.84 -17.14
CA LYS A 1126 -33.42 34.16 -16.04
C LYS A 1126 -32.39 33.03 -15.75
N LYS A 1127 -31.14 33.45 -15.48
CA LYS A 1127 -30.13 32.92 -14.51
C LYS A 1127 -29.61 31.47 -14.55
N THR A 1128 -28.28 31.38 -14.79
CA THR A 1128 -27.34 30.39 -14.20
C THR A 1128 -26.99 30.72 -12.72
N PRO A 1129 -26.27 29.85 -11.98
CA PRO A 1129 -24.79 29.96 -11.90
C PRO A 1129 -24.05 28.58 -11.90
N ARG A 1130 -22.96 28.43 -12.68
CA ARG A 1130 -21.50 28.37 -12.29
C ARG A 1130 -21.09 27.12 -11.46
N ALA A 1131 -19.91 26.50 -11.66
CA ALA A 1131 -18.66 26.84 -12.40
C ALA A 1131 -18.00 25.55 -12.98
N VAL A 1132 -17.33 25.49 -14.16
CA VAL A 1132 -16.00 26.08 -14.57
C VAL A 1132 -14.84 25.42 -13.79
N LYS A 1133 -13.81 24.73 -14.34
CA LYS A 1133 -13.25 24.38 -15.69
C LYS A 1133 -12.61 22.96 -15.61
N HIS A 1134 -12.40 22.12 -16.65
CA HIS A 1134 -11.79 22.22 -18.01
C HIS A 1134 -10.24 22.25 -18.08
N GLY A 1135 -9.65 21.41 -18.97
CA GLY A 1135 -8.20 21.22 -19.22
C GLY A 1135 -7.61 20.05 -18.42
N ALA A 1136 -7.04 18.95 -18.95
CA ALA A 1136 -6.68 18.53 -20.32
C ALA A 1136 -5.52 19.25 -21.02
N ASN A 1137 -4.28 18.73 -20.88
CA ASN A 1137 -3.59 18.04 -21.99
C ASN A 1137 -2.24 17.37 -21.63
N LYS A 1138 -2.04 16.24 -22.33
CA LYS A 1138 -0.84 15.46 -22.74
C LYS A 1138 0.61 15.98 -22.56
N GLU A 1139 1.46 14.98 -22.27
CA GLU A 1139 2.77 14.62 -22.92
C GLU A 1139 4.15 15.10 -22.42
N ASN A 1140 4.96 14.08 -22.04
CA ASN A 1140 6.34 13.76 -22.44
C ASN A 1140 7.62 14.33 -21.74
N LEU A 1141 8.45 13.36 -21.34
CA LEU A 1141 9.93 13.26 -21.26
C LEU A 1141 10.81 14.21 -20.40
N GLU A 1142 11.42 13.57 -19.40
CA GLU A 1142 12.88 13.50 -19.09
C GLU A 1142 13.68 14.58 -18.31
N LEU A 1143 14.59 14.00 -17.49
CA LEU A 1143 15.90 14.44 -16.99
C LEU A 1143 16.08 15.32 -15.71
N ASN A 1144 16.90 14.74 -14.82
CA ASN A 1144 17.81 15.32 -13.81
C ASN A 1144 17.28 15.96 -12.50
N GLY A 1145 17.75 15.40 -11.38
CA GLY A 1145 17.65 15.91 -10.00
C GLY A 1145 18.09 14.86 -8.98
N SER A 1146 19.21 15.06 -8.27
CA SER A 1146 19.89 14.03 -7.47
C SER A 1146 19.85 14.27 -5.95
N ILE A 1147 20.38 13.30 -5.16
CA ILE A 1147 20.59 13.20 -3.68
C ILE A 1147 19.62 12.15 -3.07
N LEU A 1148 20.05 10.91 -2.72
CA LEU A 1148 20.99 10.45 -1.67
C LEU A 1148 20.43 10.64 -0.23
N SER A 1149 20.48 9.67 0.70
CA SER A 1149 21.04 8.30 0.65
C SER A 1149 20.44 7.36 1.70
N ALA A 1150 20.36 6.07 1.40
CA ALA A 1150 20.41 4.98 2.38
C ALA A 1150 21.01 3.72 1.72
N ARG A 1151 22.18 3.24 2.18
CA ARG A 1151 22.79 1.98 1.70
C ARG A 1151 22.92 0.98 2.84
N THR A 1152 22.03 0.01 2.86
CA THR A 1152 22.18 -1.21 3.68
C THR A 1152 23.34 -2.05 3.15
N PHE A 1153 24.28 -2.41 4.01
CA PHE A 1153 25.32 -3.39 3.67
C PHE A 1153 24.72 -4.80 3.65
N LYS A 1154 24.64 -5.39 2.45
CA LYS A 1154 24.42 -6.82 2.25
C LYS A 1154 25.63 -7.43 1.55
N GLY A 1155 26.03 -8.62 2.00
CA GLY A 1155 27.05 -9.46 1.39
C GLY A 1155 28.41 -9.38 2.08
N PHE A 1156 28.77 -10.44 2.79
CA PHE A 1156 29.72 -11.42 2.30
C PHE A 1156 29.36 -12.80 2.88
N GLN A 1157 29.32 -13.83 2.03
CA GLN A 1157 29.39 -15.22 2.47
C GLN A 1157 30.86 -15.65 2.44
N ILE A 1158 31.27 -16.38 3.48
CA ILE A 1158 32.35 -17.37 3.48
C ILE A 1158 31.79 -18.58 4.23
#